data_AF-A0A2K3CUG8-F1
#
_entry.id   AF-A0A2K3CUG8-F1
#
_cell.length_a   1.000
_cell.length_b   1.000
_cell.length_c   1.000
_cell.angle_alpha   90.00
_cell.angle_beta   90.00
_cell.angle_gamma   90.00
#
_symmetry.space_group_name_H-M   'P 1'
#
loop_
_entity.id
_entity.type
_entity.pdbx_description
1 polymer ?
#
loop_
_entity_poly.entity_id
_entity_poly.type
_entity_poly.pdbx_seq_one_letter_code
_entity_poly.pdbx_strand_id
1 'polypeptide(L)'
;MGALAVLAVACLAAVASVAHAADTKKPNFVVIFTDDQDAIQNSTHPHYMPSLHKYIRYPGVELSQYFVTTPVCCPSRTNLWRGQFAHNTNFTSVLPPYGGWAKWKGLGIDQSYLPLWLKDQGYNTYYVGKFLVDYSVSNYQQVPAGWDDIDALVTPYTFDYNTPGFSRNGATPNIYPGEYSTDVIRDKGVAQIKSAVAAGKPFYAQISPIAPHTSTQISTNPATGVTRSYFFPPIPAPRHWQLFSDANLPGGTPNKNLYEVDVSDKPAWIRALPLAQQNNRTYLEEIYRLRLRSLAAVDELIEQVVKTLDEAGVLDNTYIIYSADNGYHVGAHRFGAGKTTGYEEDLRVPFLIRGPGIKASKSDKPQNSKVGLHVDFAPTILSLAGASHLLGDKGLDGTPLGLYANDDGTLRSDYPRPEQHRQQFQGEFWGGWSDELLQNLRSQPNNTWKVVRTYDESSKQGWKLIAQCTNERELYDLRKDPGELYNIYDKAKPAVRSRLEGLLAVLAVCKGESCSNPWKILHPDGTVKNFTQALNSKYDRIYNAIRPFTYKRCLPYLDWDNEDSQFKTQIRGANPAAGVGHHRLLTAASERAIATRRRAQAAVSAELAERPAVFQAKVEEKSVPVPQDILKADVEKWFAFNNAEYYLA
;
A
#
# COMPACT_ATOMS: atom_id res chain seq x y z
N MET A 1 -37.38 -21.15 61.07
CA MET A 1 -37.44 -20.61 59.69
C MET A 1 -36.03 -20.26 59.21
N GLY A 2 -35.18 -21.27 59.02
CA GLY A 2 -33.78 -21.07 58.66
C GLY A 2 -33.14 -22.41 58.32
N ALA A 3 -33.22 -22.80 57.05
CA ALA A 3 -32.46 -23.90 56.44
C ALA A 3 -32.75 -24.02 54.92
N LEU A 4 -33.92 -23.58 54.43
CA LEU A 4 -34.28 -23.73 53.01
C LEU A 4 -33.82 -22.60 52.09
N ALA A 5 -33.32 -21.46 52.62
CA ALA A 5 -32.91 -20.33 51.77
C ALA A 5 -31.46 -20.44 51.24
N VAL A 6 -30.64 -21.37 51.75
CA VAL A 6 -29.22 -21.47 51.40
C VAL A 6 -28.95 -22.41 50.22
N LEU A 7 -29.83 -23.39 49.95
CA LEU A 7 -29.66 -24.30 48.79
C LEU A 7 -30.11 -23.69 47.46
N ALA A 8 -31.03 -22.72 47.45
CA ALA A 8 -31.50 -22.09 46.21
C ALA A 8 -30.48 -21.09 45.63
N VAL A 9 -29.62 -20.51 46.47
CA VAL A 9 -28.59 -19.54 46.03
C VAL A 9 -27.35 -20.25 45.47
N ALA A 10 -27.06 -21.48 45.91
CA ALA A 10 -25.94 -22.27 45.39
C ALA A 10 -26.20 -22.84 43.99
N CYS A 11 -27.45 -23.17 43.64
CA CYS A 11 -27.79 -23.65 42.28
C CYS A 11 -27.94 -22.53 41.24
N LEU A 12 -28.20 -21.28 41.65
CA LEU A 12 -28.25 -20.13 40.73
C LEU A 12 -26.87 -19.52 40.45
N ALA A 13 -25.89 -19.71 41.33
CA ALA A 13 -24.50 -19.30 41.10
C ALA A 13 -23.73 -20.24 40.17
N ALA A 14 -24.16 -21.51 40.06
CA ALA A 14 -23.53 -22.51 39.18
C ALA A 14 -24.04 -22.46 37.72
N VAL A 15 -25.13 -21.75 37.43
CA VAL A 15 -25.67 -21.59 36.06
C VAL A 15 -25.24 -20.25 35.42
N ALA A 16 -24.65 -19.34 36.20
CA ALA A 16 -24.18 -18.03 35.72
C ALA A 16 -22.66 -17.96 35.43
N SER A 17 -21.94 -19.08 35.51
CA SER A 17 -20.48 -19.16 35.26
C SER A 17 -20.09 -20.05 34.09
N VAL A 18 -21.05 -20.43 33.23
CA VAL A 18 -20.77 -20.80 31.83
C VAL A 18 -20.95 -19.55 30.94
N ALA A 19 -20.38 -18.42 31.38
CA ALA A 19 -19.95 -17.44 30.41
C ALA A 19 -18.94 -18.19 29.54
N HIS A 20 -19.32 -18.48 28.29
CA HIS A 20 -18.41 -18.96 27.27
C HIS A 20 -17.14 -18.10 27.39
N ALA A 21 -16.08 -18.67 27.96
CA ALA A 21 -14.75 -18.43 27.46
C ALA A 21 -14.84 -18.96 26.02
N ALA A 22 -15.36 -18.13 25.11
CA ALA A 22 -15.22 -18.35 23.70
C ALA A 22 -13.71 -18.46 23.53
N ASP A 23 -13.23 -19.68 23.32
CA ASP A 23 -11.88 -19.96 22.90
C ASP A 23 -11.66 -19.05 21.70
N THR A 24 -11.00 -17.90 21.88
CA THR A 24 -10.99 -16.83 20.88
C THR A 24 -10.10 -17.30 19.76
N LYS A 25 -10.68 -18.05 18.84
CA LYS A 25 -10.02 -18.61 17.66
C LYS A 25 -9.35 -17.45 16.94
N LYS A 26 -8.05 -17.59 16.66
CA LYS A 26 -7.31 -16.59 15.90
C LYS A 26 -8.05 -16.32 14.58
N PRO A 27 -8.26 -15.05 14.19
CA PRO A 27 -8.99 -14.72 12.98
C PRO A 27 -8.16 -15.05 11.75
N ASN A 28 -8.82 -15.28 10.62
CA ASN A 28 -8.19 -15.33 9.30
C ASN A 28 -8.12 -13.92 8.70
N PHE A 29 -7.28 -13.75 7.70
CA PHE A 29 -7.13 -12.52 6.94
C PHE A 29 -7.13 -12.83 5.45
N VAL A 30 -7.98 -12.13 4.69
CA VAL A 30 -7.99 -12.14 3.23
C VAL A 30 -7.86 -10.71 2.74
N VAL A 31 -6.83 -10.44 1.96
CA VAL A 31 -6.52 -9.11 1.41
C VAL A 31 -6.70 -9.18 -0.09
N ILE A 32 -7.62 -8.39 -0.63
CA ILE A 32 -7.79 -8.16 -2.07
C ILE A 32 -7.16 -6.81 -2.37
N PHE A 33 -6.09 -6.82 -3.18
CA PHE A 33 -5.19 -5.68 -3.32
C PHE A 33 -4.95 -5.33 -4.78
N THR A 34 -5.68 -4.33 -5.27
CA THR A 34 -5.61 -3.85 -6.66
C THR A 34 -4.36 -3.03 -6.94
N ASP A 35 -4.13 -2.74 -8.21
CA ASP A 35 -2.96 -2.06 -8.73
C ASP A 35 -3.39 -0.80 -9.48
N ASP A 36 -2.87 0.37 -9.09
CA ASP A 36 -3.26 1.68 -9.64
C ASP A 36 -4.75 2.03 -9.52
N GLN A 37 -5.42 1.76 -8.41
CA GLN A 37 -6.83 2.15 -8.25
C GLN A 37 -6.98 3.48 -7.48
N ASP A 38 -7.69 4.44 -8.09
CA ASP A 38 -7.98 5.72 -7.47
C ASP A 38 -9.05 5.61 -6.36
N ALA A 39 -8.92 6.46 -5.33
CA ALA A 39 -9.98 6.67 -4.34
C ALA A 39 -10.87 7.89 -4.64
N ILE A 40 -10.38 8.81 -5.49
CA ILE A 40 -10.96 10.15 -5.65
C ILE A 40 -11.77 10.26 -6.94
N GLN A 41 -11.37 9.55 -8.00
CA GLN A 41 -12.05 9.60 -9.30
C GLN A 41 -13.21 8.59 -9.38
N ASN A 42 -13.75 8.17 -8.23
CA ASN A 42 -14.98 7.41 -8.07
C ASN A 42 -14.93 5.96 -8.60
N SER A 43 -13.74 5.36 -8.74
CA SER A 43 -13.63 3.98 -9.25
C SER A 43 -14.30 2.92 -8.37
N THR A 44 -14.50 3.21 -7.08
CA THR A 44 -15.13 2.30 -6.11
C THR A 44 -16.63 2.51 -5.99
N HIS A 45 -17.26 3.34 -6.82
CA HIS A 45 -18.70 3.62 -6.74
C HIS A 45 -19.55 2.32 -6.77
N PRO A 46 -20.66 2.21 -6.02
CA PRO A 46 -21.48 0.99 -5.99
C PRO A 46 -22.07 0.59 -7.35
N HIS A 47 -22.17 1.53 -8.29
CA HIS A 47 -22.53 1.23 -9.68
C HIS A 47 -21.45 0.43 -10.43
N TYR A 48 -20.17 0.71 -10.15
CA TYR A 48 -19.04 0.07 -10.81
C TYR A 48 -18.54 -1.16 -10.07
N MET A 49 -18.62 -1.15 -8.74
CA MET A 49 -18.18 -2.24 -7.87
C MET A 49 -19.26 -2.65 -6.84
N PRO A 50 -20.40 -3.20 -7.30
CA PRO A 50 -21.51 -3.54 -6.41
C PRO A 50 -21.16 -4.63 -5.37
N SER A 51 -20.32 -5.60 -5.71
CA SER A 51 -19.90 -6.68 -4.80
C SER A 51 -18.97 -6.18 -3.70
N LEU A 52 -18.07 -5.23 -4.02
CA LEU A 52 -17.28 -4.53 -2.99
C LEU A 52 -18.18 -3.92 -1.91
N HIS A 53 -19.27 -3.26 -2.34
CA HIS A 53 -20.20 -2.64 -1.42
C HIS A 53 -21.00 -3.68 -0.63
N LYS A 54 -21.62 -4.62 -1.34
CA LYS A 54 -22.45 -5.67 -0.76
C LYS A 54 -21.70 -6.52 0.26
N TYR A 55 -20.49 -6.95 -0.06
CA TYR A 55 -19.79 -7.97 0.71
C TYR A 55 -18.71 -7.44 1.65
N ILE A 56 -18.22 -6.21 1.47
CA ILE A 56 -17.16 -5.65 2.32
C ILE A 56 -17.62 -4.33 2.98
N ARG A 57 -18.12 -3.37 2.21
CA ARG A 57 -18.49 -2.04 2.75
C ARG A 57 -19.66 -2.11 3.72
N TYR A 58 -20.82 -2.60 3.29
CA TYR A 58 -22.02 -2.65 4.13
C TYR A 58 -21.85 -3.54 5.36
N PRO A 59 -21.22 -4.73 5.29
CA PRO A 59 -20.92 -5.51 6.49
C PRO A 59 -19.66 -5.04 7.24
N GLY A 60 -19.06 -3.92 6.86
CA GLY A 60 -17.79 -3.45 7.40
C GLY A 60 -17.72 -1.92 7.50
N VAL A 61 -16.50 -1.38 7.36
CA VAL A 61 -16.22 0.06 7.38
C VAL A 61 -15.28 0.47 6.25
N GLU A 62 -15.40 1.71 5.79
CA GLU A 62 -14.47 2.36 4.86
C GLU A 62 -13.74 3.53 5.54
N LEU A 63 -12.42 3.61 5.30
CA LEU A 63 -11.59 4.73 5.69
C LEU A 63 -11.52 5.77 4.56
N SER A 64 -12.12 6.95 4.75
CA SER A 64 -12.03 8.06 3.78
C SER A 64 -10.67 8.73 3.70
N GLN A 65 -9.81 8.50 4.70
CA GLN A 65 -8.52 9.17 4.86
C GLN A 65 -7.40 8.13 4.92
N TYR A 66 -7.37 7.20 3.95
CA TYR A 66 -6.31 6.20 3.85
C TYR A 66 -5.37 6.51 2.69
N PHE A 67 -4.07 6.47 2.95
CA PHE A 67 -3.05 6.96 2.04
C PHE A 67 -1.86 6.02 1.89
N VAL A 68 -1.25 6.09 0.72
CA VAL A 68 0.11 5.59 0.52
C VAL A 68 1.11 6.67 0.89
N THR A 69 2.34 6.27 1.18
CA THR A 69 3.43 7.19 1.50
C THR A 69 4.40 7.35 0.35
N THR A 70 4.31 6.48 -0.66
CA THR A 70 5.04 6.58 -1.93
C THR A 70 4.10 6.09 -3.03
N PRO A 71 3.70 6.95 -3.99
CA PRO A 71 2.68 6.61 -5.00
C PRO A 71 3.29 5.87 -6.18
N VAL A 72 3.95 4.74 -5.89
CA VAL A 72 4.42 3.79 -6.89
C VAL A 72 4.50 2.37 -6.32
N CYS A 73 4.10 1.38 -7.13
CA CYS A 73 3.74 0.02 -6.69
C CYS A 73 4.76 -0.69 -5.78
N CYS A 74 6.01 -0.87 -6.20
CA CYS A 74 6.98 -1.73 -5.49
C CYS A 74 7.35 -1.18 -4.09
N PRO A 75 7.78 0.09 -3.94
CA PRO A 75 7.94 0.73 -2.64
C PRO A 75 6.68 0.69 -1.80
N SER A 76 5.51 1.00 -2.38
CA SER A 76 4.26 1.04 -1.62
C SER A 76 3.84 -0.33 -1.06
N ARG A 77 3.97 -1.40 -1.84
CA ARG A 77 3.77 -2.79 -1.40
C ARG A 77 4.72 -3.16 -0.27
N THR A 78 5.97 -2.73 -0.39
CA THR A 78 6.98 -2.91 0.66
C THR A 78 6.60 -2.17 1.94
N ASN A 79 6.13 -0.92 1.84
CA ASN A 79 5.67 -0.12 2.98
C ASN A 79 4.51 -0.81 3.71
N LEU A 80 3.58 -1.44 2.96
CA LEU A 80 2.45 -2.19 3.49
C LEU A 80 2.90 -3.40 4.33
N TRP A 81 3.83 -4.21 3.82
CA TRP A 81 4.30 -5.42 4.55
C TRP A 81 5.31 -5.13 5.65
N ARG A 82 6.15 -4.11 5.47
CA ARG A 82 7.19 -3.75 6.45
C ARG A 82 6.69 -2.82 7.54
N GLY A 83 5.63 -2.06 7.28
CA GLY A 83 5.18 -1.01 8.19
C GLY A 83 6.18 0.14 8.31
N GLN A 84 6.96 0.39 7.26
CA GLN A 84 8.07 1.37 7.23
C GLN A 84 7.97 2.26 6.00
N PHE A 85 8.43 3.51 6.11
CA PHE A 85 8.55 4.43 4.97
C PHE A 85 9.66 4.00 4.01
N ALA A 86 9.59 4.42 2.74
CA ALA A 86 10.53 4.01 1.71
C ALA A 86 11.96 4.49 2.00
N HIS A 87 12.13 5.67 2.60
CA HIS A 87 13.47 6.11 3.05
C HIS A 87 14.05 5.28 4.20
N ASN A 88 13.22 4.52 4.94
CA ASN A 88 13.68 3.62 6.00
C ASN A 88 13.92 2.20 5.51
N THR A 89 13.33 1.80 4.38
CA THR A 89 13.62 0.53 3.71
C THR A 89 14.75 0.64 2.69
N ASN A 90 15.08 1.85 2.22
CA ASN A 90 15.98 2.12 1.08
C ASN A 90 15.49 1.47 -0.24
N PHE A 91 14.19 1.17 -0.32
CA PHE A 91 13.55 0.59 -1.48
C PHE A 91 12.60 1.63 -2.09
N THR A 92 13.11 2.44 -3.02
CA THR A 92 12.51 3.71 -3.42
C THR A 92 12.04 3.77 -4.88
N SER A 93 12.29 2.73 -5.67
CA SER A 93 11.91 2.66 -7.08
C SER A 93 11.25 1.33 -7.44
N VAL A 94 10.68 1.26 -8.64
CA VAL A 94 10.15 0.03 -9.27
C VAL A 94 11.25 -0.76 -9.95
N LEU A 95 12.25 -0.07 -10.51
CA LEU A 95 13.31 -0.66 -11.32
C LEU A 95 14.69 -0.50 -10.64
N PRO A 96 15.64 -1.38 -10.96
CA PRO A 96 17.04 -1.23 -10.55
C PRO A 96 17.65 0.13 -10.95
N PRO A 97 18.71 0.60 -10.25
CA PRO A 97 19.32 -0.02 -9.07
C PRO A 97 18.60 0.34 -7.76
N TYR A 98 17.56 1.18 -7.79
CA TYR A 98 16.88 1.70 -6.59
C TYR A 98 15.61 0.92 -6.20
N GLY A 99 15.26 -0.09 -7.00
CA GLY A 99 14.03 -0.88 -6.94
C GLY A 99 14.20 -2.26 -7.55
N GLY A 100 13.07 -2.93 -7.78
CA GLY A 100 13.01 -4.27 -8.38
C GLY A 100 13.25 -5.40 -7.38
N TRP A 101 12.80 -6.60 -7.75
CA TRP A 101 12.96 -7.83 -6.97
C TRP A 101 14.40 -8.06 -6.50
N ALA A 102 15.40 -7.86 -7.38
CA ALA A 102 16.81 -8.06 -7.03
C ALA A 102 17.24 -7.18 -5.85
N LYS A 103 16.91 -5.88 -5.86
CA LYS A 103 17.20 -5.00 -4.72
C LYS A 103 16.43 -5.42 -3.48
N TRP A 104 15.13 -5.72 -3.64
CA TRP A 104 14.27 -6.11 -2.53
C TRP A 104 14.83 -7.34 -1.77
N LYS A 105 15.36 -8.32 -2.52
CA LYS A 105 16.08 -9.47 -1.95
C LYS A 105 17.44 -9.11 -1.39
N GLY A 106 18.22 -8.29 -2.08
CA GLY A 106 19.55 -7.84 -1.63
C GLY A 106 19.49 -7.08 -0.29
N LEU A 107 18.43 -6.31 -0.07
CA LEU A 107 18.14 -5.63 1.20
C LEU A 107 17.64 -6.58 2.32
N GLY A 108 17.39 -7.86 2.00
CA GLY A 108 16.90 -8.85 2.95
C GLY A 108 15.48 -8.56 3.47
N ILE A 109 14.64 -7.89 2.68
CA ILE A 109 13.30 -7.48 3.11
C ILE A 109 12.41 -8.68 3.44
N ASP A 110 12.58 -9.82 2.76
CA ASP A 110 11.87 -11.07 3.08
C ASP A 110 12.33 -11.76 4.37
N GLN A 111 13.38 -11.27 5.04
CA GLN A 111 13.84 -11.87 6.31
C GLN A 111 13.12 -11.30 7.53
N SER A 112 12.37 -10.22 7.37
CA SER A 112 11.51 -9.67 8.40
C SER A 112 10.44 -8.84 7.72
N TYR A 113 9.21 -9.35 7.65
CA TYR A 113 8.05 -8.65 7.09
C TYR A 113 6.78 -9.43 7.44
N LEU A 114 5.61 -8.83 7.20
CA LEU A 114 4.32 -9.32 7.70
C LEU A 114 4.05 -10.83 7.51
N PRO A 115 4.22 -11.45 6.32
CA PRO A 115 3.95 -12.87 6.12
C PRO A 115 4.79 -13.76 7.06
N LEU A 116 6.09 -13.47 7.16
CA LEU A 116 6.98 -14.20 8.06
C LEU A 116 6.61 -14.01 9.53
N TRP A 117 6.18 -12.80 9.92
CA TRP A 117 5.74 -12.53 11.28
C TRP A 117 4.45 -13.27 11.63
N LEU A 118 3.51 -13.39 10.70
CA LEU A 118 2.28 -14.15 10.91
C LEU A 118 2.57 -15.65 10.97
N LYS A 119 3.47 -16.14 10.12
CA LYS A 119 3.92 -17.53 10.16
C LYS A 119 4.53 -17.90 11.51
N ASP A 120 5.34 -17.01 12.08
CA ASP A 120 5.88 -17.15 13.44
C ASP A 120 4.79 -17.19 14.53
N GLN A 121 3.59 -16.69 14.24
CA GLN A 121 2.42 -16.73 15.13
C GLN A 121 1.48 -17.92 14.83
N GLY A 122 1.92 -18.87 13.99
CA GLY A 122 1.18 -20.10 13.68
C GLY A 122 0.15 -19.95 12.55
N TYR A 123 0.24 -18.88 11.75
CA TYR A 123 -0.57 -18.72 10.56
C TYR A 123 0.01 -19.50 9.37
N ASN A 124 -0.87 -20.06 8.54
CA ASN A 124 -0.51 -20.38 7.16
C ASN A 124 -0.64 -19.12 6.29
N THR A 125 0.19 -19.02 5.27
CA THR A 125 0.36 -17.80 4.46
C THR A 125 0.26 -18.11 2.97
N TYR A 126 -0.61 -17.39 2.27
CA TYR A 126 -0.96 -17.64 0.87
C TYR A 126 -0.87 -16.37 0.03
N TYR A 127 -0.34 -16.49 -1.19
CA TYR A 127 -0.23 -15.36 -2.11
C TYR A 127 -0.59 -15.76 -3.54
N VAL A 128 -1.34 -14.91 -4.24
CA VAL A 128 -1.57 -15.04 -5.68
C VAL A 128 -1.58 -13.68 -6.39
N GLY A 129 -0.98 -13.60 -7.57
CA GLY A 129 -1.04 -12.43 -8.45
C GLY A 129 0.25 -11.60 -8.48
N LYS A 130 0.15 -10.29 -8.71
CA LYS A 130 1.31 -9.40 -8.89
C LYS A 130 2.07 -9.27 -7.58
N PHE A 131 3.33 -9.72 -7.52
CA PHE A 131 4.19 -9.59 -6.35
C PHE A 131 5.01 -8.28 -6.37
N LEU A 132 6.13 -8.26 -7.09
CA LEU A 132 6.97 -7.08 -7.38
C LEU A 132 7.38 -7.11 -8.84
N VAL A 133 7.67 -5.94 -9.42
CA VAL A 133 8.34 -5.87 -10.73
C VAL A 133 9.75 -6.47 -10.60
N ASP A 134 10.28 -7.01 -11.69
CA ASP A 134 11.55 -7.75 -11.75
C ASP A 134 11.48 -9.17 -11.13
N TYR A 135 10.38 -9.57 -10.48
CA TYR A 135 10.10 -11.00 -10.26
C TYR A 135 9.65 -11.65 -11.57
N SER A 136 10.45 -12.58 -12.09
CA SER A 136 10.43 -12.92 -13.51
C SER A 136 10.78 -14.38 -13.81
N VAL A 137 10.68 -14.75 -15.09
CA VAL A 137 11.08 -16.06 -15.59
C VAL A 137 12.58 -16.37 -15.42
N SER A 138 13.46 -15.40 -15.09
CA SER A 138 14.86 -15.70 -14.75
C SER A 138 15.07 -16.06 -13.29
N ASN A 139 14.24 -15.54 -12.39
CA ASN A 139 14.54 -15.54 -10.95
C ASN A 139 13.41 -16.13 -10.10
N TYR A 140 12.37 -16.69 -10.73
CA TYR A 140 11.23 -17.35 -10.08
C TYR A 140 11.62 -18.42 -9.04
N GLN A 141 12.78 -19.07 -9.19
CA GLN A 141 13.26 -20.06 -8.22
C GLN A 141 13.67 -19.45 -6.87
N GLN A 142 13.92 -18.13 -6.83
CA GLN A 142 14.21 -17.41 -5.59
C GLN A 142 12.91 -17.10 -4.84
N VAL A 143 12.19 -18.12 -4.38
CA VAL A 143 10.88 -17.93 -3.74
C VAL A 143 10.98 -16.94 -2.56
N PRO A 144 10.09 -15.92 -2.46
CA PRO A 144 10.04 -15.04 -1.29
C PRO A 144 9.76 -15.85 -0.01
N ALA A 145 10.54 -15.62 1.04
CA ALA A 145 10.38 -16.36 2.29
C ALA A 145 9.05 -16.03 2.99
N GLY A 146 8.51 -16.93 3.82
CA GLY A 146 7.34 -16.61 4.66
C GLY A 146 5.97 -16.80 4.00
N TRP A 147 5.91 -17.44 2.82
CA TRP A 147 4.68 -17.96 2.21
C TRP A 147 4.67 -19.49 2.29
N ASP A 148 3.54 -20.09 2.66
CA ASP A 148 3.31 -21.55 2.59
C ASP A 148 2.98 -21.98 1.16
N ASP A 149 2.27 -21.11 0.44
CA ASP A 149 1.95 -21.28 -0.98
C ASP A 149 1.84 -19.93 -1.68
N ILE A 150 2.79 -19.64 -2.56
CA ILE A 150 2.83 -18.43 -3.38
C ILE A 150 2.74 -18.80 -4.86
N ASP A 151 1.79 -18.19 -5.56
CA ASP A 151 1.56 -18.33 -6.99
C ASP A 151 1.63 -16.94 -7.65
N ALA A 152 2.87 -16.49 -7.90
CA ALA A 152 3.15 -15.12 -8.29
C ALA A 152 3.21 -14.97 -9.81
N LEU A 153 2.66 -13.85 -10.30
CA LEU A 153 2.83 -13.41 -11.67
C LEU A 153 4.32 -13.14 -11.95
N VAL A 154 4.81 -13.55 -13.12
CA VAL A 154 6.21 -13.40 -13.54
C VAL A 154 6.36 -12.57 -14.82
N THR A 155 7.32 -11.65 -14.83
CA THR A 155 7.70 -10.87 -16.02
C THR A 155 8.29 -11.80 -17.08
N PRO A 156 7.96 -11.67 -18.39
CA PRO A 156 7.26 -10.54 -19.03
C PRO A 156 5.72 -10.57 -18.99
N TYR A 157 5.13 -11.61 -18.44
CA TYR A 157 3.68 -11.84 -18.47
C TYR A 157 2.92 -11.19 -17.30
N THR A 158 3.60 -10.46 -16.41
CA THR A 158 2.99 -9.86 -15.22
C THR A 158 1.82 -8.93 -15.56
N PHE A 159 1.97 -8.07 -16.56
CA PHE A 159 0.96 -7.07 -16.93
C PHE A 159 0.15 -7.47 -18.17
N ASP A 160 0.25 -8.72 -18.61
CA ASP A 160 -0.56 -9.23 -19.71
C ASP A 160 -1.93 -9.65 -19.18
N TYR A 161 -2.97 -8.99 -19.67
CA TYR A 161 -4.35 -9.27 -19.29
C TYR A 161 -4.92 -10.55 -19.90
N ASN A 162 -4.37 -11.04 -21.02
CA ASN A 162 -4.94 -12.15 -21.79
C ASN A 162 -4.02 -13.38 -21.87
N THR A 163 -2.75 -13.24 -21.49
CA THR A 163 -1.80 -14.36 -21.38
C THR A 163 -0.94 -14.19 -20.12
N PRO A 164 -1.55 -14.21 -18.93
CA PRO A 164 -0.79 -14.07 -17.69
C PRO A 164 0.14 -15.26 -17.50
N GLY A 165 1.26 -15.05 -16.83
CA GLY A 165 2.27 -16.08 -16.56
C GLY A 165 2.57 -16.15 -15.08
N PHE A 166 2.64 -17.36 -14.54
CA PHE A 166 2.74 -17.62 -13.11
C PHE A 166 3.83 -18.62 -12.78
N SER A 167 4.46 -18.44 -11.62
CA SER A 167 5.29 -19.47 -10.97
C SER A 167 4.78 -19.71 -9.56
N ARG A 168 4.43 -20.98 -9.29
CA ARG A 168 3.98 -21.44 -7.98
C ARG A 168 5.13 -22.08 -7.21
N ASN A 169 5.48 -21.52 -6.06
CA ASN A 169 6.53 -22.03 -5.17
C ASN A 169 7.87 -22.33 -5.86
N GLY A 170 8.23 -21.53 -6.87
CA GLY A 170 9.48 -21.68 -7.62
C GLY A 170 9.47 -22.81 -8.66
N ALA A 171 8.30 -23.39 -8.95
CA ALA A 171 8.14 -24.30 -10.08
C ALA A 171 8.29 -23.55 -11.42
N THR A 172 8.69 -24.28 -12.46
CA THR A 172 8.82 -23.74 -13.82
C THR A 172 7.56 -22.98 -14.21
N PRO A 173 7.67 -21.72 -14.68
CA PRO A 173 6.50 -20.92 -14.98
C PRO A 173 5.63 -21.49 -16.11
N ASN A 174 4.31 -21.37 -15.95
CA ASN A 174 3.32 -21.61 -17.00
C ASN A 174 2.60 -20.31 -17.36
N ILE A 175 2.17 -20.21 -18.60
CA ILE A 175 1.26 -19.16 -19.10
C ILE A 175 -0.13 -19.72 -19.35
N TYR A 176 -1.10 -18.83 -19.44
CA TYR A 176 -2.51 -19.15 -19.66
C TYR A 176 -3.03 -18.41 -20.90
N PRO A 177 -2.69 -18.87 -22.13
CA PRO A 177 -3.05 -18.17 -23.35
C PRO A 177 -4.56 -18.04 -23.53
N GLY A 178 -5.03 -16.82 -23.75
CA GLY A 178 -6.45 -16.51 -23.94
C GLY A 178 -7.27 -16.47 -22.65
N GLU A 179 -6.66 -16.76 -21.49
CA GLU A 179 -7.34 -16.63 -20.21
C GLU A 179 -7.11 -15.24 -19.61
N TYR A 180 -8.17 -14.66 -19.07
CA TYR A 180 -8.11 -13.31 -18.53
C TYR A 180 -7.43 -13.28 -17.14
N SER A 181 -6.44 -12.40 -16.96
CA SER A 181 -5.55 -12.36 -15.78
C SER A 181 -6.31 -12.34 -14.45
N THR A 182 -7.30 -11.47 -14.29
CA THR A 182 -8.10 -11.40 -13.05
C THR A 182 -8.91 -12.68 -12.81
N ASP A 183 -9.36 -13.38 -13.86
CA ASP A 183 -10.08 -14.65 -13.73
C ASP A 183 -9.14 -15.77 -13.27
N VAL A 184 -7.93 -15.85 -13.83
CA VAL A 184 -6.89 -16.80 -13.39
C VAL A 184 -6.52 -16.54 -11.92
N ILE A 185 -6.34 -15.28 -11.53
CA ILE A 185 -6.04 -14.88 -10.15
C ILE A 185 -7.18 -15.23 -9.20
N ARG A 186 -8.44 -14.97 -9.59
CA ARG A 186 -9.63 -15.36 -8.81
C ARG A 186 -9.64 -16.86 -8.56
N ASP A 187 -9.53 -17.67 -9.61
CA ASP A 187 -9.68 -19.12 -9.50
C ASP A 187 -8.56 -19.74 -8.66
N LYS A 188 -7.31 -19.27 -8.84
CA LYS A 188 -6.16 -19.65 -8.01
C LYS A 188 -6.31 -19.19 -6.56
N GLY A 189 -6.74 -17.95 -6.32
CA GLY A 189 -6.98 -17.43 -4.98
C GLY A 189 -8.05 -18.22 -4.23
N VAL A 190 -9.14 -18.60 -4.90
CA VAL A 190 -10.19 -19.46 -4.35
C VAL A 190 -9.64 -20.85 -4.00
N ALA A 191 -8.81 -21.44 -4.86
CA ALA A 191 -8.17 -22.73 -4.59
C ALA A 191 -7.20 -22.65 -3.40
N GLN A 192 -6.43 -21.57 -3.27
CA GLN A 192 -5.58 -21.34 -2.10
C GLN A 192 -6.40 -21.16 -0.81
N ILE A 193 -7.52 -20.42 -0.84
CA ILE A 193 -8.43 -20.29 0.30
C ILE A 193 -9.00 -21.66 0.71
N LYS A 194 -9.43 -22.49 -0.25
CA LYS A 194 -9.90 -23.86 0.04
C LYS A 194 -8.83 -24.71 0.69
N SER A 195 -7.58 -24.60 0.22
CA SER A 195 -6.42 -25.27 0.82
C SER A 195 -6.15 -24.76 2.24
N ALA A 196 -6.26 -23.46 2.46
CA ALA A 196 -6.10 -22.83 3.77
C ALA A 196 -7.14 -23.30 4.79
N VAL A 197 -8.41 -23.35 4.37
CA VAL A 197 -9.52 -23.87 5.18
C VAL A 197 -9.30 -25.34 5.52
N ALA A 198 -8.96 -26.17 4.52
CA ALA A 198 -8.72 -27.60 4.73
C ALA A 198 -7.53 -27.88 5.66
N ALA A 199 -6.54 -26.98 5.70
CA ALA A 199 -5.42 -27.10 6.63
C ALA A 199 -5.79 -26.83 8.10
N GLY A 200 -6.98 -26.28 8.39
CA GLY A 200 -7.50 -26.13 9.75
C GLY A 200 -6.76 -25.12 10.65
N LYS A 201 -5.81 -24.36 10.09
CA LYS A 201 -5.03 -23.32 10.79
C LYS A 201 -5.54 -21.92 10.44
N PRO A 202 -5.35 -20.91 11.31
CA PRO A 202 -5.60 -19.53 10.93
C PRO A 202 -4.72 -19.16 9.73
N PHE A 203 -5.23 -18.36 8.80
CA PHE A 203 -4.49 -18.05 7.58
C PHE A 203 -4.48 -16.57 7.22
N TYR A 204 -3.44 -16.17 6.50
CA TYR A 204 -3.32 -14.88 5.83
C TYR A 204 -3.19 -15.15 4.33
N ALA A 205 -4.16 -14.68 3.54
CA ALA A 205 -4.16 -14.80 2.09
C ALA A 205 -4.16 -13.41 1.46
N GLN A 206 -3.25 -13.15 0.52
CA GLN A 206 -3.24 -11.93 -0.27
C GLN A 206 -3.42 -12.25 -1.76
N ILE A 207 -4.46 -11.64 -2.34
CA ILE A 207 -4.89 -11.80 -3.72
C ILE A 207 -4.68 -10.45 -4.42
N SER A 208 -3.72 -10.38 -5.33
CA SER A 208 -3.27 -9.13 -5.94
C SER A 208 -3.49 -9.11 -7.45
N PRO A 209 -4.72 -8.80 -7.92
CA PRO A 209 -4.98 -8.57 -9.34
C PRO A 209 -4.21 -7.36 -9.87
N ILE A 210 -3.91 -7.35 -11.17
CA ILE A 210 -3.28 -6.21 -11.84
C ILE A 210 -4.27 -5.12 -12.26
N ALA A 211 -5.58 -5.41 -12.28
CA ALA A 211 -6.56 -4.40 -12.65
C ALA A 211 -6.69 -3.32 -11.55
N PRO A 212 -6.83 -2.02 -11.90
CA PRO A 212 -6.95 -1.45 -13.26
C PRO A 212 -5.64 -0.89 -13.87
N HIS A 213 -4.46 -1.37 -13.46
CA HIS A 213 -3.16 -0.94 -14.00
C HIS A 213 -3.11 -1.04 -15.53
N THR A 214 -2.34 -0.15 -16.14
CA THR A 214 -2.02 -0.18 -17.58
C THR A 214 -1.44 -1.52 -18.01
N SER A 215 -1.79 -2.00 -19.20
CA SER A 215 -1.09 -3.15 -19.79
C SER A 215 0.33 -2.69 -20.13
N THR A 216 1.34 -3.34 -19.55
CA THR A 216 2.73 -2.84 -19.59
C THR A 216 3.66 -3.88 -20.19
N GLN A 217 4.39 -3.47 -21.23
CA GLN A 217 5.49 -4.25 -21.78
C GLN A 217 6.81 -3.61 -21.36
N ILE A 218 7.64 -4.37 -20.65
CA ILE A 218 8.99 -3.96 -20.32
C ILE A 218 9.91 -4.55 -21.38
N SER A 219 10.89 -3.81 -21.88
CA SER A 219 11.85 -4.31 -22.85
C SER A 219 13.21 -3.71 -22.56
N THR A 220 14.24 -4.54 -22.57
CA THR A 220 15.63 -4.09 -22.37
C THR A 220 16.39 -4.26 -23.66
N ASN A 221 17.05 -3.19 -24.10
CA ASN A 221 17.93 -3.26 -25.25
C ASN A 221 19.24 -3.98 -24.83
N PRO A 222 19.53 -5.18 -25.36
CA PRO A 222 20.69 -5.95 -24.94
C PRO A 222 22.03 -5.32 -25.35
N ALA A 223 22.04 -4.43 -26.34
CA ALA A 223 23.25 -3.73 -26.78
C ALA A 223 23.59 -2.52 -25.89
N THR A 224 22.59 -1.88 -25.29
CA THR A 224 22.79 -0.67 -24.46
C THR A 224 22.53 -0.87 -22.97
N GLY A 225 21.91 -2.00 -22.58
CA GLY A 225 21.45 -2.26 -21.22
C GLY A 225 20.27 -1.39 -20.78
N VAL A 226 19.68 -0.59 -21.69
CA VAL A 226 18.59 0.33 -21.35
C VAL A 226 17.26 -0.40 -21.33
N THR A 227 16.62 -0.45 -20.16
CA THR A 227 15.24 -0.90 -19.97
C THR A 227 14.25 0.22 -20.26
N ARG A 228 13.22 -0.07 -21.05
CA ARG A 228 12.08 0.81 -21.35
C ARG A 228 10.78 0.11 -20.98
N SER A 229 9.81 0.90 -20.52
CA SER A 229 8.44 0.45 -20.30
C SER A 229 7.53 1.08 -21.36
N TYR A 230 6.68 0.26 -21.95
CA TYR A 230 5.65 0.64 -22.90
C TYR A 230 4.31 0.38 -22.26
N PHE A 231 3.50 1.42 -22.18
CA PHE A 231 2.23 1.40 -21.49
C PHE A 231 1.09 1.45 -22.50
N PHE A 232 0.06 0.66 -22.24
CA PHE A 232 -1.15 0.55 -23.03
C PHE A 232 -2.37 0.63 -22.10
N PRO A 233 -3.54 1.07 -22.61
CA PRO A 233 -4.75 1.08 -21.81
C PRO A 233 -5.02 -0.28 -21.17
N PRO A 234 -5.61 -0.32 -19.96
CA PRO A 234 -6.06 -1.58 -19.37
C PRO A 234 -7.05 -2.26 -20.31
N ILE A 235 -6.97 -3.58 -20.40
CA ILE A 235 -7.84 -4.38 -21.25
C ILE A 235 -8.91 -4.97 -20.32
N PRO A 236 -10.20 -4.62 -20.46
CA PRO A 236 -11.24 -5.25 -19.66
C PRO A 236 -11.49 -6.68 -20.11
N ALA A 237 -12.09 -7.49 -19.22
CA ALA A 237 -12.49 -8.84 -19.60
C ALA A 237 -13.46 -8.77 -20.80
N PRO A 238 -13.43 -9.73 -21.75
CA PRO A 238 -14.28 -9.67 -22.93
C PRO A 238 -15.78 -9.46 -22.63
N ARG A 239 -16.27 -10.04 -21.53
CA ARG A 239 -17.66 -9.91 -21.05
C ARG A 239 -18.02 -8.50 -20.53
N HIS A 240 -17.04 -7.65 -20.23
CA HIS A 240 -17.22 -6.33 -19.63
C HIS A 240 -17.00 -5.18 -20.61
N TRP A 241 -16.70 -5.47 -21.89
CA TRP A 241 -16.34 -4.46 -22.89
C TRP A 241 -17.41 -3.36 -23.08
N GLN A 242 -18.67 -3.70 -22.85
CA GLN A 242 -19.82 -2.80 -23.06
C GLN A 242 -20.31 -2.12 -21.77
N LEU A 243 -19.72 -2.42 -20.61
CA LEU A 243 -20.14 -1.82 -19.34
C LEU A 243 -19.76 -0.34 -19.25
N PHE A 244 -20.55 0.44 -18.51
CA PHE A 244 -20.22 1.82 -18.11
C PHE A 244 -19.89 2.76 -19.27
N SER A 245 -20.50 2.55 -20.44
CA SER A 245 -20.27 3.38 -21.64
C SER A 245 -20.72 4.84 -21.46
N ASP A 246 -21.56 5.11 -20.47
CA ASP A 246 -22.04 6.41 -20.04
C ASP A 246 -21.15 7.07 -18.95
N ALA A 247 -20.17 6.35 -18.39
CA ALA A 247 -19.29 6.88 -17.37
C ALA A 247 -18.40 7.99 -17.93
N ASN A 248 -18.22 9.05 -17.14
CA ASN A 248 -17.36 10.17 -17.47
C ASN A 248 -16.43 10.45 -16.30
N LEU A 249 -15.26 11.03 -16.59
CA LEU A 249 -14.38 11.56 -15.54
C LEU A 249 -15.18 12.51 -14.65
N PRO A 250 -15.06 12.44 -13.32
CA PRO A 250 -15.96 13.14 -12.41
C PRO A 250 -15.64 14.65 -12.27
N GLY A 251 -15.81 15.39 -13.38
CA GLY A 251 -15.60 16.84 -13.49
C GLY A 251 -16.50 17.71 -12.62
N GLY A 252 -17.62 17.15 -12.14
CA GLY A 252 -18.55 17.81 -11.23
C GLY A 252 -18.21 17.66 -9.74
N THR A 253 -17.09 17.01 -9.39
CA THR A 253 -16.65 16.90 -8.00
C THR A 253 -16.18 18.25 -7.46
N PRO A 254 -16.13 18.44 -6.11
CA PRO A 254 -15.66 19.68 -5.50
C PRO A 254 -14.25 20.12 -5.95
N ASN A 255 -13.46 19.20 -6.50
CA ASN A 255 -12.05 19.40 -6.76
C ASN A 255 -11.78 20.28 -7.99
N LYS A 256 -12.63 20.25 -9.04
CA LYS A 256 -12.47 21.04 -10.28
C LYS A 256 -11.05 21.06 -10.88
N ASN A 257 -10.22 20.07 -10.56
CA ASN A 257 -8.81 19.97 -10.93
C ASN A 257 -8.56 19.19 -12.21
N LEU A 258 -9.62 18.61 -12.78
CA LEU A 258 -9.58 18.06 -14.12
C LEU A 258 -9.29 19.18 -15.13
N TYR A 259 -8.22 19.00 -15.90
CA TYR A 259 -7.83 19.90 -16.98
C TYR A 259 -7.57 21.33 -16.52
N GLU A 260 -6.92 21.48 -15.35
CA GLU A 260 -6.59 22.75 -14.71
C GLU A 260 -6.05 23.80 -15.72
N VAL A 261 -6.79 24.90 -15.87
CA VAL A 261 -6.52 25.90 -16.93
C VAL A 261 -5.38 26.82 -16.56
N ASP A 262 -5.22 27.17 -15.30
CA ASP A 262 -4.13 28.03 -14.80
C ASP A 262 -3.26 27.21 -13.85
N VAL A 263 -1.99 27.06 -14.20
CA VAL A 263 -0.97 26.40 -13.37
C VAL A 263 0.20 27.34 -13.09
N SER A 264 0.01 28.65 -13.28
CA SER A 264 1.09 29.66 -13.17
C SER A 264 1.72 29.69 -11.77
N ASP A 265 1.02 29.20 -10.76
CA ASP A 265 1.44 29.08 -9.37
C ASP A 265 2.06 27.71 -9.00
N LYS A 266 2.05 26.74 -9.93
CA LYS A 266 2.66 25.40 -9.76
C LYS A 266 4.15 25.40 -10.06
N PRO A 267 4.93 24.38 -9.65
CA PRO A 267 6.35 24.23 -9.98
C PRO A 267 6.66 24.26 -11.48
N ALA A 268 7.90 24.59 -11.82
CA ALA A 268 8.34 24.80 -13.20
C ALA A 268 8.01 23.65 -14.16
N TRP A 269 8.13 22.40 -13.69
CA TRP A 269 7.87 21.23 -14.53
C TRP A 269 6.38 21.06 -14.86
N ILE A 270 5.48 21.43 -13.94
CA ILE A 270 4.02 21.41 -14.18
C ILE A 270 3.63 22.56 -15.11
N ARG A 271 4.24 23.75 -14.94
CA ARG A 271 4.05 24.90 -15.85
C ARG A 271 4.47 24.59 -17.30
N ALA A 272 5.41 23.67 -17.47
CA ALA A 272 5.88 23.22 -18.78
C ALA A 272 4.91 22.23 -19.47
N LEU A 273 3.89 21.73 -18.76
CA LEU A 273 2.87 20.86 -19.36
C LEU A 273 1.93 21.65 -20.26
N PRO A 274 1.60 21.13 -21.45
CA PRO A 274 0.67 21.79 -22.36
C PRO A 274 -0.72 21.94 -21.74
N LEU A 275 -1.48 22.93 -22.21
CA LEU A 275 -2.88 23.08 -21.84
C LEU A 275 -3.69 21.87 -22.30
N ALA A 276 -4.61 21.43 -21.43
CA ALA A 276 -5.44 20.25 -21.62
C ALA A 276 -6.32 20.23 -22.87
N GLN A 277 -6.51 21.36 -23.58
CA GLN A 277 -7.15 21.38 -24.91
C GLN A 277 -6.37 20.54 -25.94
N GLN A 278 -5.13 20.14 -25.63
CA GLN A 278 -4.31 19.20 -26.40
C GLN A 278 -4.34 17.74 -25.85
N ASN A 279 -4.98 17.48 -24.70
CA ASN A 279 -4.91 16.20 -23.97
C ASN A 279 -5.98 15.16 -24.37
N ASN A 280 -6.60 15.30 -25.55
CA ASN A 280 -7.64 14.41 -26.07
C ASN A 280 -8.61 13.91 -24.97
N ARG A 281 -9.43 14.82 -24.44
CA ARG A 281 -10.41 14.53 -23.37
C ARG A 281 -11.20 13.24 -23.62
N THR A 282 -11.63 13.02 -24.86
CA THR A 282 -12.36 11.80 -25.26
C THR A 282 -11.53 10.55 -25.02
N TYR A 283 -10.23 10.58 -25.29
CA TYR A 283 -9.33 9.46 -25.01
C TYR A 283 -9.16 9.23 -23.51
N LEU A 284 -8.96 10.27 -22.70
CA LEU A 284 -8.85 10.11 -21.25
C LEU A 284 -10.15 9.63 -20.59
N GLU A 285 -11.32 10.06 -21.10
CA GLU A 285 -12.60 9.49 -20.70
C GLU A 285 -12.71 8.01 -21.08
N GLU A 286 -12.21 7.61 -22.25
CA GLU A 286 -12.16 6.19 -22.61
C GLU A 286 -11.18 5.38 -21.76
N ILE A 287 -10.01 5.94 -21.42
CA ILE A 287 -9.09 5.34 -20.44
C ILE A 287 -9.80 5.11 -19.11
N TYR A 288 -10.52 6.11 -18.63
CA TYR A 288 -11.30 6.00 -17.41
C TYR A 288 -12.36 4.87 -17.50
N ARG A 289 -13.12 4.79 -18.61
CA ARG A 289 -14.07 3.69 -18.83
C ARG A 289 -13.39 2.32 -18.87
N LEU A 290 -12.25 2.18 -19.56
CA LEU A 290 -11.51 0.92 -19.63
C LEU A 290 -11.01 0.47 -18.25
N ARG A 291 -10.58 1.42 -17.41
CA ARG A 291 -10.22 1.16 -15.99
C ARG A 291 -11.42 0.68 -15.18
N LEU A 292 -12.58 1.33 -15.30
CA LEU A 292 -13.81 0.88 -14.63
C LEU A 292 -14.26 -0.51 -15.10
N ARG A 293 -14.19 -0.77 -16.41
CA ARG A 293 -14.56 -2.05 -17.00
C ARG A 293 -13.62 -3.17 -16.56
N SER A 294 -12.31 -2.93 -16.40
CA SER A 294 -11.38 -3.95 -15.90
C SER A 294 -11.59 -4.25 -14.41
N LEU A 295 -12.03 -3.27 -13.62
CA LEU A 295 -12.44 -3.45 -12.22
C LEU A 295 -13.68 -4.33 -12.04
N ALA A 296 -14.57 -4.44 -13.04
CA ALA A 296 -15.75 -5.32 -12.95
C ALA A 296 -15.35 -6.79 -12.73
N ALA A 297 -14.22 -7.25 -13.29
CA ALA A 297 -13.68 -8.59 -13.02
C ALA A 297 -13.10 -8.72 -11.59
N VAL A 298 -12.60 -7.63 -11.01
CA VAL A 298 -12.19 -7.61 -9.60
C VAL A 298 -13.41 -7.69 -8.68
N ASP A 299 -14.51 -7.03 -9.06
CA ASP A 299 -15.77 -7.10 -8.30
C ASP A 299 -16.33 -8.53 -8.26
N GLU A 300 -16.29 -9.25 -9.37
CA GLU A 300 -16.63 -10.69 -9.42
C GLU A 300 -15.67 -11.56 -8.58
N LEU A 301 -14.37 -11.22 -8.55
CA LEU A 301 -13.40 -11.88 -7.67
C LEU A 301 -13.77 -11.71 -6.20
N ILE A 302 -14.16 -10.50 -5.77
CA ILE A 302 -14.61 -10.23 -4.40
C ILE A 302 -15.77 -11.14 -4.03
N GLU A 303 -16.79 -11.20 -4.89
CA GLU A 303 -17.96 -12.05 -4.66
C GLU A 303 -17.57 -13.52 -4.49
N GLN A 304 -16.72 -14.04 -5.39
CA GLN A 304 -16.32 -15.45 -5.34
C GLN A 304 -15.49 -15.79 -4.10
N VAL A 305 -14.59 -14.90 -3.68
CA VAL A 305 -13.80 -15.04 -2.44
C VAL A 305 -14.72 -15.10 -1.22
N VAL A 306 -15.66 -14.15 -1.12
CA VAL A 306 -16.57 -14.08 0.04
C VAL A 306 -17.49 -15.30 0.10
N LYS A 307 -18.08 -15.70 -1.04
CA LYS A 307 -18.88 -16.93 -1.12
C LYS A 307 -18.10 -18.17 -0.72
N THR A 308 -16.84 -18.28 -1.15
CA THR A 308 -15.99 -19.42 -0.78
C THR A 308 -15.74 -19.48 0.73
N LEU A 309 -15.55 -18.33 1.40
CA LEU A 309 -15.38 -18.28 2.85
C LEU A 309 -16.69 -18.58 3.60
N ASP A 310 -17.83 -18.17 3.04
CA ASP A 310 -19.17 -18.41 3.59
C ASP A 310 -19.55 -19.88 3.51
N GLU A 311 -19.40 -20.49 2.33
CA GLU A 311 -19.61 -21.93 2.09
C GLU A 311 -18.72 -22.80 2.98
N ALA A 312 -17.50 -22.33 3.28
CA ALA A 312 -16.57 -22.98 4.19
C ALA A 312 -16.90 -22.75 5.69
N GLY A 313 -17.86 -21.88 6.01
CA GLY A 313 -18.24 -21.57 7.39
C GLY A 313 -17.18 -20.80 8.19
N VAL A 314 -16.26 -20.10 7.51
CA VAL A 314 -15.16 -19.34 8.15
C VAL A 314 -15.28 -17.83 8.00
N LEU A 315 -16.28 -17.34 7.26
CA LEU A 315 -16.47 -15.92 6.95
C LEU A 315 -16.58 -15.05 8.20
N ASP A 316 -17.31 -15.50 9.22
CA ASP A 316 -17.51 -14.74 10.46
C ASP A 316 -16.24 -14.59 11.30
N ASN A 317 -15.25 -15.47 11.11
CA ASN A 317 -13.93 -15.40 11.75
C ASN A 317 -12.85 -14.86 10.79
N THR A 318 -13.22 -14.19 9.70
CA THR A 318 -12.28 -13.72 8.68
C THR A 318 -12.37 -12.20 8.50
N TYR A 319 -11.23 -11.51 8.64
CA TYR A 319 -11.09 -10.15 8.17
C TYR A 319 -10.90 -10.15 6.66
N ILE A 320 -11.79 -9.49 5.92
CA ILE A 320 -11.65 -9.27 4.48
C ILE A 320 -11.33 -7.78 4.28
N ILE A 321 -10.19 -7.51 3.65
CA ILE A 321 -9.65 -6.17 3.43
C ILE A 321 -9.54 -5.92 1.93
N TYR A 322 -10.03 -4.77 1.49
CA TYR A 322 -9.90 -4.29 0.12
C TYR A 322 -9.10 -2.98 0.11
N SER A 323 -8.03 -2.93 -0.68
CA SER A 323 -7.23 -1.72 -0.87
C SER A 323 -6.46 -1.75 -2.20
N ALA A 324 -5.64 -0.74 -2.46
CA ALA A 324 -4.84 -0.59 -3.68
C ALA A 324 -3.39 -0.21 -3.35
N ASP A 325 -2.44 -0.54 -4.23
CA ASP A 325 -1.03 -0.23 -3.99
C ASP A 325 -0.65 1.23 -4.11
N ASN A 326 -1.30 2.00 -4.98
CA ASN A 326 -1.20 3.45 -5.07
C ASN A 326 -2.45 4.01 -5.75
N GLY A 327 -2.64 5.32 -5.60
CA GLY A 327 -3.64 6.06 -6.35
C GLY A 327 -3.22 6.20 -7.82
N TYR A 328 -4.08 6.84 -8.60
CA TYR A 328 -3.85 7.05 -10.02
C TYR A 328 -4.65 8.26 -10.48
N HIS A 329 -4.03 9.16 -11.24
CA HIS A 329 -4.70 10.31 -11.83
C HIS A 329 -5.04 10.04 -13.29
N VAL A 330 -6.19 10.57 -13.71
CA VAL A 330 -6.58 10.70 -15.11
C VAL A 330 -7.11 12.11 -15.33
N GLY A 331 -6.35 12.94 -16.05
CA GLY A 331 -6.74 14.30 -16.45
C GLY A 331 -6.57 15.39 -15.38
N ALA A 332 -6.26 15.04 -14.13
CA ALA A 332 -6.09 16.00 -13.04
C ALA A 332 -4.82 16.86 -13.24
N HIS A 333 -4.85 18.13 -12.88
CA HIS A 333 -3.68 19.03 -12.90
C HIS A 333 -2.96 19.15 -14.25
N ARG A 334 -3.69 18.96 -15.35
CA ARG A 334 -3.17 18.81 -16.74
C ARG A 334 -2.36 17.54 -17.00
N PHE A 335 -2.19 16.68 -16.00
CA PHE A 335 -1.63 15.35 -16.22
C PHE A 335 -2.54 14.58 -17.18
N GLY A 336 -1.97 13.69 -18.00
CA GLY A 336 -2.79 12.71 -18.71
C GLY A 336 -3.14 11.59 -17.75
N ALA A 337 -2.52 10.43 -17.89
CA ALA A 337 -2.81 9.28 -17.03
C ALA A 337 -1.52 8.73 -16.40
N GLY A 338 -1.54 8.49 -15.09
CA GLY A 338 -0.39 7.94 -14.41
C GLY A 338 -0.45 8.06 -12.89
N LYS A 339 0.74 8.03 -12.29
CA LYS A 339 1.00 8.13 -10.85
C LYS A 339 2.29 8.93 -10.61
N THR A 340 2.90 8.83 -9.42
CA THR A 340 4.18 9.45 -9.00
C THR A 340 4.13 10.90 -8.49
N THR A 341 2.96 11.51 -8.34
CA THR A 341 2.83 12.90 -7.90
C THR A 341 2.46 13.03 -6.42
N GLY A 342 2.72 14.19 -5.83
CA GLY A 342 2.38 14.49 -4.43
C GLY A 342 0.91 14.87 -4.21
N TYR A 343 0.07 14.79 -5.24
CA TYR A 343 -1.35 15.14 -5.19
C TYR A 343 -2.20 14.02 -4.59
N GLU A 344 -3.38 14.37 -4.08
CA GLU A 344 -4.28 13.44 -3.38
C GLU A 344 -4.74 12.28 -4.28
N GLU A 345 -4.82 12.46 -5.60
CA GLU A 345 -5.19 11.43 -6.58
C GLU A 345 -4.24 10.23 -6.56
N ASP A 346 -2.95 10.50 -6.35
CA ASP A 346 -1.89 9.50 -6.36
C ASP A 346 -1.63 8.94 -4.95
N LEU A 347 -1.86 9.75 -3.92
CA LEU A 347 -1.61 9.39 -2.53
C LEU A 347 -2.79 8.68 -1.86
N ARG A 348 -4.05 9.00 -2.19
CA ARG A 348 -5.22 8.43 -1.52
C ARG A 348 -5.70 7.16 -2.23
N VAL A 349 -5.86 6.09 -1.47
CA VAL A 349 -6.31 4.77 -1.98
C VAL A 349 -7.52 4.27 -1.18
N PRO A 350 -8.39 3.45 -1.79
CA PRO A 350 -9.49 2.83 -1.04
C PRO A 350 -8.94 1.97 0.10
N PHE A 351 -9.66 1.95 1.21
CA PHE A 351 -9.45 0.97 2.28
C PHE A 351 -10.78 0.62 2.92
N LEU A 352 -11.21 -0.62 2.68
CA LEU A 352 -12.44 -1.18 3.22
C LEU A 352 -12.12 -2.46 3.97
N ILE A 353 -12.79 -2.68 5.10
CA ILE A 353 -12.58 -3.88 5.92
C ILE A 353 -13.90 -4.34 6.55
N ARG A 354 -14.14 -5.66 6.49
CA ARG A 354 -15.14 -6.36 7.32
C ARG A 354 -14.47 -7.45 8.13
N GLY A 355 -15.10 -7.91 9.21
CA GLY A 355 -14.64 -9.07 9.97
C GLY A 355 -15.04 -9.04 11.45
N PRO A 356 -14.47 -9.94 12.28
CA PRO A 356 -14.79 -10.03 13.70
C PRO A 356 -14.72 -8.69 14.44
N GLY A 357 -15.75 -8.38 15.21
CA GLY A 357 -15.80 -7.14 16.01
C GLY A 357 -16.04 -5.85 15.20
N ILE A 358 -16.14 -5.91 13.88
CA ILE A 358 -16.54 -4.78 13.03
C ILE A 358 -18.04 -4.89 12.78
N LYS A 359 -18.77 -3.83 13.11
CA LYS A 359 -20.22 -3.74 12.85
C LYS A 359 -20.47 -3.25 11.43
N ALA A 360 -21.60 -3.69 10.86
CA ALA A 360 -22.04 -3.34 9.52
C ALA A 360 -22.33 -1.83 9.39
N SER A 361 -21.68 -1.16 8.43
CA SER A 361 -22.10 0.15 7.93
C SER A 361 -23.49 0.08 7.30
N LYS A 362 -24.43 0.88 7.82
CA LYS A 362 -25.72 1.15 7.15
C LYS A 362 -25.67 2.36 6.20
N SER A 363 -24.47 2.82 5.82
CA SER A 363 -24.28 4.05 5.05
C SER A 363 -23.43 3.86 3.80
N ASP A 364 -23.84 4.53 2.71
CA ASP A 364 -23.03 4.70 1.50
C ASP A 364 -21.89 5.72 1.69
N LYS A 365 -21.81 6.41 2.83
CA LYS A 365 -20.72 7.36 3.12
C LYS A 365 -19.59 6.68 3.89
N PRO A 366 -18.32 7.02 3.60
CA PRO A 366 -17.23 6.56 4.44
C PRO A 366 -17.46 6.97 5.90
N GLN A 367 -17.25 6.03 6.82
CA GLN A 367 -17.58 6.23 8.23
C GLN A 367 -16.39 6.67 9.08
N ASN A 368 -15.17 6.56 8.55
CA ASN A 368 -13.96 6.91 9.27
C ASN A 368 -13.15 7.97 8.51
N SER A 369 -12.94 9.12 9.16
CA SER A 369 -12.10 10.22 8.66
C SER A 369 -10.71 10.27 9.28
N LYS A 370 -10.35 9.31 10.14
CA LYS A 370 -9.04 9.29 10.78
C LYS A 370 -7.98 8.82 9.78
N VAL A 371 -6.82 9.48 9.79
CA VAL A 371 -5.72 9.23 8.83
C VAL A 371 -5.16 7.83 8.99
N GLY A 372 -5.15 7.00 7.94
CA GLY A 372 -4.42 5.73 7.94
C GLY A 372 -3.42 5.69 6.80
N LEU A 373 -2.31 4.97 6.98
CA LEU A 373 -1.27 4.82 5.97
C LEU A 373 -0.99 3.35 5.65
N HIS A 374 -0.38 3.07 4.50
CA HIS A 374 0.17 1.73 4.21
C HIS A 374 1.10 1.23 5.32
N VAL A 375 1.89 2.11 5.93
CA VAL A 375 2.77 1.71 7.03
C VAL A 375 2.00 1.27 8.29
N ASP A 376 0.71 1.61 8.41
CA ASP A 376 -0.17 1.14 9.50
C ASP A 376 -0.74 -0.25 9.26
N PHE A 377 -0.61 -0.80 8.05
CA PHE A 377 -1.22 -2.08 7.69
C PHE A 377 -0.66 -3.24 8.52
N ALA A 378 0.65 -3.48 8.45
CA ALA A 378 1.30 -4.55 9.19
C ALA A 378 1.05 -4.49 10.72
N PRO A 379 1.23 -3.34 11.42
CA PRO A 379 0.89 -3.26 12.84
C PRO A 379 -0.59 -3.53 13.13
N THR A 380 -1.49 -3.15 12.22
CA THR A 380 -2.93 -3.45 12.37
C THR A 380 -3.21 -4.94 12.28
N ILE A 381 -2.69 -5.63 11.27
CA ILE A 381 -2.87 -7.08 11.12
C ILE A 381 -2.28 -7.83 12.31
N LEU A 382 -1.07 -7.46 12.76
CA LEU A 382 -0.46 -8.07 13.95
C LEU A 382 -1.33 -7.86 15.20
N SER A 383 -1.91 -6.68 15.37
CA SER A 383 -2.79 -6.40 16.52
C SER A 383 -4.07 -7.24 16.47
N LEU A 384 -4.72 -7.32 15.29
CA LEU A 384 -5.90 -8.14 15.08
C LEU A 384 -5.61 -9.64 15.22
N ALA A 385 -4.38 -10.08 14.96
CA ALA A 385 -3.92 -11.46 15.16
C ALA A 385 -3.57 -11.78 16.62
N GLY A 386 -3.72 -10.83 17.56
CA GLY A 386 -3.32 -10.98 18.96
C GLY A 386 -1.80 -10.91 19.19
N ALA A 387 -1.03 -10.40 18.22
CA ALA A 387 0.42 -10.35 18.22
C ALA A 387 0.98 -8.95 18.51
N SER A 388 0.26 -8.11 19.28
CA SER A 388 0.67 -6.75 19.61
C SER A 388 2.02 -6.66 20.36
N HIS A 389 2.44 -7.74 21.03
CA HIS A 389 3.74 -7.83 21.68
C HIS A 389 4.92 -7.72 20.70
N LEU A 390 4.70 -7.97 19.40
CA LEU A 390 5.74 -7.86 18.37
C LEU A 390 5.99 -6.43 17.89
N LEU A 391 5.07 -5.48 18.13
CA LEU A 391 5.11 -4.16 17.48
C LEU A 391 6.40 -3.38 17.75
N GLY A 392 6.92 -3.42 18.98
CA GLY A 392 8.15 -2.73 19.37
C GLY A 392 9.41 -3.32 18.72
N ASP A 393 9.43 -4.62 18.43
CA ASP A 393 10.61 -5.33 17.95
C ASP A 393 10.80 -5.26 16.42
N LYS A 394 9.79 -4.79 15.68
CA LYS A 394 9.79 -4.82 14.21
C LYS A 394 10.31 -3.55 13.54
N GLY A 395 10.67 -2.52 14.32
CA GLY A 395 11.17 -1.24 13.79
C GLY A 395 10.12 -0.52 12.94
N LEU A 396 8.85 -0.61 13.33
CA LEU A 396 7.71 -0.04 12.61
C LEU A 396 7.70 1.48 12.70
N ASP A 397 7.39 2.15 11.60
CA ASP A 397 7.09 3.58 11.54
C ASP A 397 5.56 3.83 11.67
N GLY A 398 4.76 2.82 11.34
CA GLY A 398 3.31 2.83 11.50
C GLY A 398 2.83 2.37 12.87
N THR A 399 1.53 2.53 13.09
CA THR A 399 0.81 2.17 14.32
C THR A 399 -0.51 1.48 13.97
N PRO A 400 -1.09 0.66 14.86
CA PRO A 400 -2.39 0.04 14.55
C PRO A 400 -3.50 1.07 14.28
N LEU A 401 -4.34 0.80 13.27
CA LEU A 401 -5.43 1.68 12.83
C LEU A 401 -6.62 1.75 13.78
N GLY A 402 -6.76 0.81 14.73
CA GLY A 402 -7.89 0.76 15.67
C GLY A 402 -9.26 0.68 14.99
N LEU A 403 -9.59 -0.47 14.39
CA LEU A 403 -10.68 -0.62 13.41
C LEU A 403 -12.05 -1.07 13.98
N TYR A 404 -12.38 -0.77 15.24
CA TYR A 404 -13.66 -1.21 15.84
C TYR A 404 -14.77 -0.16 15.74
N ALA A 405 -15.95 -0.56 15.25
CA ALA A 405 -17.11 0.30 15.05
C ALA A 405 -18.20 0.13 16.13
N ASN A 406 -18.86 1.23 16.48
CA ASN A 406 -20.13 1.35 17.19
C ASN A 406 -21.27 0.68 16.42
N ASP A 407 -22.42 0.51 17.07
CA ASP A 407 -23.61 -0.11 16.49
C ASP A 407 -24.20 0.65 15.27
N ASP A 408 -23.84 1.92 15.07
CA ASP A 408 -24.21 2.73 13.89
C ASP A 408 -23.14 2.72 12.77
N GLY A 409 -22.06 1.96 12.95
CA GLY A 409 -20.91 1.86 12.04
C GLY A 409 -19.85 2.95 12.24
N THR A 410 -20.10 3.98 13.06
CA THR A 410 -19.04 4.95 13.42
C THR A 410 -17.95 4.25 14.23
N LEU A 411 -16.68 4.65 14.16
CA LEU A 411 -15.69 4.04 15.05
C LEU A 411 -16.03 4.29 16.52
N ARG A 412 -15.84 3.26 17.36
CA ARG A 412 -15.93 3.36 18.82
C ARG A 412 -15.03 4.48 19.33
N SER A 413 -15.60 5.41 20.09
CA SER A 413 -14.85 6.50 20.73
C SER A 413 -13.93 5.96 21.83
N ASP A 414 -14.31 4.83 22.44
CA ASP A 414 -13.64 4.15 23.55
C ASP A 414 -12.71 3.02 23.12
N TYR A 415 -12.55 2.75 21.81
CA TYR A 415 -11.44 1.94 21.30
C TYR A 415 -10.36 2.85 20.73
N PRO A 416 -9.29 3.09 21.50
CA PRO A 416 -8.31 4.07 21.15
C PRO A 416 -7.43 3.49 20.05
N ARG A 417 -7.43 4.12 18.87
CA ARG A 417 -6.13 4.32 18.22
C ARG A 417 -5.18 4.82 19.32
N PRO A 418 -3.90 4.41 19.35
CA PRO A 418 -2.96 4.90 20.36
C PRO A 418 -3.18 6.41 20.59
N GLU A 419 -3.17 6.92 21.83
CA GLU A 419 -3.49 8.34 22.14
C GLU A 419 -2.73 9.32 21.20
N GLN A 420 -1.58 8.87 20.70
CA GLN A 420 -0.67 9.59 19.81
C GLN A 420 -0.74 9.14 18.35
N HIS A 421 -1.83 8.48 17.93
CA HIS A 421 -2.00 8.15 16.53
C HIS A 421 -2.05 9.43 15.72
N ARG A 422 -1.26 9.43 14.66
CA ARG A 422 -0.87 10.65 13.97
C ARG A 422 -2.06 11.33 13.30
N GLN A 423 -2.01 12.66 13.32
CA GLN A 423 -2.84 13.55 12.51
C GLN A 423 -2.03 14.13 11.34
N GLN A 424 -0.77 13.71 11.20
CA GLN A 424 0.16 14.20 10.20
C GLN A 424 1.01 13.06 9.68
N PHE A 425 1.36 13.12 8.40
CA PHE A 425 2.26 12.17 7.79
C PHE A 425 3.05 12.81 6.67
N GLN A 426 4.02 12.07 6.15
CA GLN A 426 4.72 12.47 4.94
C GLN A 426 4.45 11.55 3.75
N GLY A 427 4.50 12.14 2.56
CA GLY A 427 4.66 11.41 1.31
C GLY A 427 6.08 11.63 0.77
N GLU A 428 6.57 10.69 -0.03
CA GLU A 428 7.89 10.77 -0.64
C GLU A 428 7.96 10.02 -1.96
N PHE A 429 8.70 10.61 -2.90
CA PHE A 429 8.98 10.00 -4.19
C PHE A 429 10.30 10.53 -4.76
N TRP A 430 11.01 9.65 -5.46
CA TRP A 430 12.25 9.96 -6.17
C TRP A 430 12.13 9.46 -7.60
N GLY A 431 12.42 10.35 -8.55
CA GLY A 431 12.34 10.04 -9.96
C GLY A 431 11.72 11.17 -10.78
N GLY A 432 11.39 10.81 -12.01
CA GLY A 432 10.66 11.67 -12.94
C GLY A 432 9.17 11.35 -12.96
N TRP A 433 8.41 12.26 -13.57
CA TRP A 433 7.04 12.05 -13.99
C TRP A 433 7.03 11.64 -15.46
N SER A 434 6.20 10.66 -15.80
CA SER A 434 5.92 10.27 -17.18
C SER A 434 4.45 9.97 -17.32
N ASP A 435 3.88 10.39 -18.44
CA ASP A 435 2.55 9.97 -18.80
C ASP A 435 2.56 8.50 -19.26
N GLU A 436 1.63 7.71 -18.74
CA GLU A 436 1.51 6.30 -19.09
C GLU A 436 0.67 6.07 -20.37
N LEU A 437 -0.15 7.00 -20.86
CA LEU A 437 -1.10 6.71 -21.95
C LEU A 437 -1.19 7.79 -23.06
N LEU A 438 -1.07 9.07 -22.72
CA LEU A 438 -0.83 10.17 -23.64
C LEU A 438 0.64 10.18 -24.08
N GLN A 439 0.91 9.44 -25.17
CA GLN A 439 2.25 9.28 -25.74
C GLN A 439 2.95 10.58 -26.19
N ASN A 440 2.25 11.71 -26.21
CA ASN A 440 2.78 13.01 -26.66
C ASN A 440 3.32 13.90 -25.54
N LEU A 441 3.15 13.50 -24.27
CA LEU A 441 3.65 14.28 -23.15
C LEU A 441 5.11 13.92 -22.85
N ARG A 442 5.96 14.94 -22.82
CA ARG A 442 7.38 14.77 -22.48
C ARG A 442 7.53 14.42 -21.01
N SER A 443 8.25 13.34 -20.72
CA SER A 443 8.65 12.98 -19.35
C SER A 443 9.46 14.11 -18.70
N GLN A 444 9.17 14.35 -17.42
CA GLN A 444 9.75 15.41 -16.61
C GLN A 444 10.68 14.79 -15.55
N PRO A 445 12.01 14.95 -15.65
CA PRO A 445 12.95 14.27 -14.76
C PRO A 445 12.97 14.83 -13.32
N ASN A 446 12.44 16.04 -13.09
CA ASN A 446 12.53 16.76 -11.82
C ASN A 446 11.23 16.66 -10.99
N ASN A 447 10.65 15.45 -10.89
CA ASN A 447 9.46 15.18 -10.08
C ASN A 447 9.82 14.50 -8.74
N THR A 448 11.01 14.77 -8.20
CA THR A 448 11.37 14.26 -6.86
C THR A 448 10.83 15.21 -5.80
N TRP A 449 10.15 14.68 -4.78
CA TRP A 449 9.47 15.51 -3.79
C TRP A 449 9.32 14.83 -2.42
N LYS A 450 9.14 15.67 -1.39
CA LYS A 450 8.59 15.29 -0.08
C LYS A 450 7.31 16.08 0.16
N VAL A 451 6.35 15.46 0.84
CA VAL A 451 5.09 16.07 1.27
C VAL A 451 4.97 15.96 2.77
N VAL A 452 4.43 16.98 3.43
CA VAL A 452 3.75 16.82 4.72
C VAL A 452 2.27 17.11 4.57
N ARG A 453 1.43 16.24 5.12
CA ARG A 453 -0.02 16.42 5.15
C ARG A 453 -0.52 16.29 6.57
N THR A 454 -1.34 17.25 7.01
CA THR A 454 -2.02 17.24 8.32
C THR A 454 -3.53 17.13 8.16
N TYR A 455 -4.21 16.61 9.17
CA TYR A 455 -5.67 16.55 9.24
C TYR A 455 -6.17 16.60 10.68
N ASP A 456 -6.87 17.67 10.99
CA ASP A 456 -7.61 17.82 12.25
C ASP A 456 -9.02 17.26 12.06
N GLU A 457 -9.30 16.13 12.72
CA GLU A 457 -10.58 15.41 12.59
C GLU A 457 -11.77 16.24 13.10
N SER A 458 -11.56 17.07 14.13
CA SER A 458 -12.63 17.83 14.79
C SER A 458 -13.14 18.97 13.89
N SER A 459 -12.23 19.66 13.22
CA SER A 459 -12.51 20.79 12.34
C SER A 459 -12.56 20.40 10.86
N LYS A 460 -12.21 19.14 10.55
CA LYS A 460 -12.01 18.60 9.20
C LYS A 460 -10.99 19.41 8.38
N GLN A 461 -10.10 20.15 9.04
CA GLN A 461 -9.10 20.97 8.40
C GLN A 461 -7.92 20.09 7.97
N GLY A 462 -7.62 20.08 6.67
CA GLY A 462 -6.41 19.50 6.13
C GLY A 462 -5.45 20.57 5.63
N TRP A 463 -4.16 20.40 5.87
CA TRP A 463 -3.11 21.21 5.23
C TRP A 463 -2.12 20.30 4.54
N LYS A 464 -1.64 20.70 3.37
CA LYS A 464 -0.58 20.00 2.67
C LYS A 464 0.51 20.96 2.22
N LEU A 465 1.77 20.57 2.42
CA LEU A 465 2.95 21.26 1.91
C LEU A 465 3.77 20.26 1.10
N ILE A 466 4.07 20.60 -0.15
CA ILE A 466 4.93 19.84 -1.06
C ILE A 466 6.24 20.62 -1.22
N ALA A 467 7.37 19.94 -1.03
CA ALA A 467 8.69 20.43 -1.34
C ALA A 467 9.26 19.65 -2.53
N GLN A 468 9.40 20.31 -3.66
CA GLN A 468 10.01 19.74 -4.87
C GLN A 468 11.54 19.73 -4.74
N CYS A 469 12.22 18.90 -5.51
CA CYS A 469 13.69 18.83 -5.52
C CYS A 469 14.37 20.12 -6.03
N THR A 470 13.63 20.97 -6.72
CA THR A 470 14.04 22.34 -7.10
C THR A 470 13.94 23.34 -5.93
N ASN A 471 13.48 22.88 -4.77
CA ASN A 471 13.07 23.66 -3.60
C ASN A 471 11.85 24.57 -3.82
N GLU A 472 11.19 24.52 -4.98
CA GLU A 472 9.85 25.10 -5.16
C GLU A 472 8.87 24.49 -4.15
N ARG A 473 7.94 25.31 -3.66
CA ARG A 473 6.97 24.94 -2.63
C ARG A 473 5.55 25.07 -3.13
N GLU A 474 4.72 24.12 -2.71
CA GLU A 474 3.28 24.18 -2.88
C GLU A 474 2.60 24.00 -1.53
N LEU A 475 1.66 24.87 -1.18
CA LEU A 475 0.89 24.76 0.06
C LEU A 475 -0.60 24.89 -0.22
N TYR A 476 -1.38 23.95 0.29
CA TYR A 476 -2.83 23.86 0.06
C TYR A 476 -3.62 23.79 1.38
N ASP A 477 -4.68 24.61 1.46
CA ASP A 477 -5.75 24.48 2.47
C ASP A 477 -6.78 23.49 1.92
N LEU A 478 -6.62 22.20 2.20
CA LEU A 478 -7.44 21.12 1.63
C LEU A 478 -8.92 21.19 2.04
N ARG A 479 -9.27 22.00 3.03
CA ARG A 479 -10.68 22.23 3.39
C ARG A 479 -11.35 23.21 2.42
N LYS A 480 -10.61 24.21 1.94
CA LYS A 480 -11.10 25.21 0.99
C LYS A 480 -10.82 24.85 -0.46
N ASP A 481 -9.73 24.14 -0.69
CA ASP A 481 -9.19 23.76 -1.98
C ASP A 481 -8.88 22.26 -1.99
N PRO A 482 -9.90 21.39 -1.97
CA PRO A 482 -9.73 19.94 -1.93
C PRO A 482 -9.14 19.37 -3.23
N GLY A 483 -9.18 20.14 -4.32
CA GLY A 483 -8.58 19.79 -5.61
C GLY A 483 -7.20 20.39 -5.82
N GLU A 484 -6.61 21.04 -4.82
CA GLU A 484 -5.24 21.51 -4.85
C GLU A 484 -4.91 22.40 -6.06
N LEU A 485 -5.81 23.31 -6.38
CA LEU A 485 -5.71 24.21 -7.50
C LEU A 485 -4.85 25.44 -7.16
N TYR A 486 -4.94 25.96 -5.95
CA TYR A 486 -4.35 27.25 -5.59
C TYR A 486 -3.20 27.08 -4.61
N ASN A 487 -1.97 27.17 -5.12
CA ASN A 487 -0.77 27.23 -4.30
C ASN A 487 -0.73 28.55 -3.51
N ILE A 488 -0.93 28.44 -2.20
CA ILE A 488 -0.97 29.59 -1.30
C ILE A 488 0.31 29.74 -0.47
N TYR A 489 1.43 29.09 -0.80
CA TYR A 489 2.64 29.11 0.03
C TYR A 489 3.12 30.52 0.43
N ASP A 490 3.17 31.46 -0.53
CA ASP A 490 3.58 32.84 -0.26
C ASP A 490 2.49 33.71 0.38
N LYS A 491 1.23 33.28 0.24
CA LYS A 491 0.04 33.97 0.76
C LYS A 491 -0.41 33.43 2.12
N ALA A 492 0.13 32.30 2.56
CA ALA A 492 -0.24 31.63 3.78
C ALA A 492 0.22 32.42 5.01
N LYS A 493 -0.53 32.29 6.12
CA LYS A 493 -0.10 32.88 7.39
C LYS A 493 1.29 32.33 7.78
N PRO A 494 2.24 33.17 8.24
CA PRO A 494 3.57 32.72 8.63
C PRO A 494 3.57 31.58 9.66
N ALA A 495 2.62 31.58 10.58
CA ALA A 495 2.44 30.49 11.54
C ALA A 495 2.16 29.15 10.82
N VAL A 496 1.18 29.09 9.91
CA VAL A 496 0.86 27.85 9.18
C VAL A 496 2.07 27.35 8.38
N ARG A 497 2.72 28.25 7.63
CA ARG A 497 3.90 27.92 6.81
C ARG A 497 5.05 27.37 7.66
N SER A 498 5.44 28.07 8.72
CA SER A 498 6.55 27.65 9.60
C SER A 498 6.30 26.32 10.32
N ARG A 499 5.05 26.02 10.71
CA ARG A 499 4.71 24.74 11.36
C ARG A 499 4.76 23.57 10.38
N LEU A 500 4.29 23.77 9.14
CA LEU A 500 4.37 22.74 8.11
C LEU A 500 5.82 22.49 7.69
N GLU A 501 6.63 23.53 7.48
CA GLU A 501 8.07 23.37 7.20
C GLU A 501 8.80 22.67 8.36
N GLY A 502 8.48 23.01 9.61
CA GLY A 502 9.05 22.34 10.77
C GLY A 502 8.65 20.86 10.89
N LEU A 503 7.38 20.54 10.61
CA LEU A 503 6.94 19.15 10.53
C LEU A 503 7.63 18.39 9.40
N LEU A 504 7.72 18.98 8.21
CA LEU A 504 8.39 18.36 7.07
C LEU A 504 9.87 18.10 7.37
N ALA A 505 10.57 19.05 8.02
CA ALA A 505 11.96 18.87 8.41
C ALA A 505 12.18 17.67 9.34
N VAL A 506 11.24 17.38 10.24
CA VAL A 506 11.30 16.18 11.10
C VAL A 506 10.92 14.93 10.32
N LEU A 507 9.78 14.98 9.61
CA LEU A 507 9.22 13.81 8.94
C LEU A 507 10.13 13.30 7.81
N ALA A 508 10.77 14.20 7.05
CA ALA A 508 11.65 13.86 5.92
C ALA A 508 12.79 12.90 6.29
N VAL A 509 13.20 12.89 7.55
CA VAL A 509 14.29 12.05 8.09
C VAL A 509 13.81 11.06 9.16
N CYS A 510 12.50 10.95 9.38
CA CYS A 510 11.93 10.25 10.52
C CYS A 510 12.31 8.76 10.55
N LYS A 511 12.24 8.17 11.74
CA LYS A 511 12.38 6.72 11.96
C LYS A 511 11.64 6.33 13.22
N GLY A 512 10.92 5.21 13.16
CA GLY A 512 10.15 4.67 14.28
C GLY A 512 9.16 5.69 14.83
N GLU A 513 9.20 5.92 16.14
CA GLU A 513 8.27 6.82 16.83
C GLU A 513 8.28 8.25 16.29
N SER A 514 9.40 8.75 15.75
CA SER A 514 9.42 10.11 15.18
C SER A 514 8.58 10.26 13.90
N CYS A 515 8.25 9.15 13.22
CA CYS A 515 7.33 9.16 12.08
C CYS A 515 5.85 9.24 12.51
N SER A 516 5.49 8.58 13.62
CA SER A 516 4.13 8.63 14.17
C SER A 516 3.90 9.82 15.11
N ASN A 517 4.93 10.27 15.81
CA ASN A 517 4.88 11.34 16.79
C ASN A 517 6.06 12.33 16.62
N PRO A 518 6.09 13.10 15.50
CA PRO A 518 7.09 14.16 15.27
C PRO A 518 7.05 15.26 16.34
N TRP A 519 5.96 15.39 17.11
CA TRP A 519 5.82 16.39 18.15
C TRP A 519 6.80 16.18 19.31
N LYS A 520 7.22 14.94 19.60
CA LYS A 520 8.29 14.67 20.58
C LYS A 520 9.64 15.26 20.20
N ILE A 521 9.89 15.45 18.90
CA ILE A 521 11.11 16.10 18.40
C ILE A 521 10.98 17.62 18.47
N LEU A 522 9.82 18.16 18.07
CA LEU A 522 9.58 19.60 18.01
C LEU A 522 9.29 20.24 19.38
N HIS A 523 8.64 19.49 20.28
CA HIS A 523 8.18 19.90 21.61
C HIS A 523 8.45 18.77 22.62
N PRO A 524 9.72 18.54 23.00
CA PRO A 524 10.09 17.45 23.90
C PRO A 524 9.50 17.58 25.32
N ASP A 525 9.01 18.78 25.68
CA ASP A 525 8.28 19.03 26.93
C ASP A 525 6.82 18.54 26.93
N GLY A 526 6.33 18.05 25.78
CA GLY A 526 4.98 17.53 25.62
C GLY A 526 3.88 18.62 25.55
N THR A 527 4.25 19.89 25.41
CA THR A 527 3.30 21.02 25.39
C THR A 527 2.50 21.14 24.09
N VAL A 528 2.88 20.39 23.05
CA VAL A 528 2.18 20.29 21.77
C VAL A 528 2.07 18.82 21.38
N LYS A 529 0.86 18.38 21.03
CA LYS A 529 0.55 17.03 20.57
C LYS A 529 -0.04 16.99 19.16
N ASN A 530 -0.38 18.14 18.58
CA ASN A 530 -0.98 18.23 17.24
C ASN A 530 -0.75 19.59 16.58
N PHE A 531 -1.11 19.67 15.30
CA PHE A 531 -0.90 20.86 14.48
C PHE A 531 -1.67 22.08 14.99
N THR A 532 -2.92 21.88 15.43
CA THR A 532 -3.77 22.97 15.96
C THR A 532 -3.14 23.61 17.20
N GLN A 533 -2.60 22.82 18.12
CA GLN A 533 -1.88 23.34 19.30
C GLN A 533 -0.59 24.06 18.90
N ALA A 534 0.12 23.56 17.89
CA ALA A 534 1.35 24.16 17.39
C ALA A 534 1.16 25.59 16.83
N LEU A 535 -0.04 25.93 16.36
CA LEU A 535 -0.38 27.24 15.82
C LEU A 535 -0.46 28.36 16.87
N ASN A 536 -0.38 28.05 18.17
CA ASN A 536 -0.32 29.08 19.21
C ASN A 536 0.92 29.96 19.03
N SER A 537 0.73 31.28 19.08
CA SER A 537 1.77 32.29 18.81
C SER A 537 2.95 32.22 19.81
N LYS A 538 2.73 31.69 21.02
CA LYS A 538 3.82 31.49 21.99
C LYS A 538 4.94 30.57 21.44
N TYR A 539 4.64 29.72 20.46
CA TYR A 539 5.60 28.84 19.81
C TYR A 539 6.25 29.45 18.54
N ASP A 540 5.91 30.68 18.14
CA ASP A 540 6.41 31.29 16.90
C ASP A 540 7.93 31.35 16.85
N ARG A 541 8.57 31.69 17.97
CA ARG A 541 10.03 31.75 18.06
C ARG A 541 10.68 30.38 17.80
N ILE A 542 10.07 29.29 18.25
CA ILE A 542 10.59 27.93 18.05
C ILE A 542 10.57 27.59 16.56
N TYR A 543 9.42 27.75 15.92
CA TYR A 543 9.25 27.38 14.52
C TYR A 543 10.00 28.30 13.55
N ASN A 544 10.10 29.59 13.85
CA ASN A 544 10.88 30.52 13.03
C ASN A 544 12.39 30.26 13.10
N ALA A 545 12.88 29.52 14.11
CA ALA A 545 14.27 29.11 14.22
C ALA A 545 14.58 27.79 13.48
N ILE A 546 13.57 27.07 13.01
CA ILE A 546 13.75 25.81 12.29
C ILE A 546 14.11 26.09 10.83
N ARG A 547 15.25 25.56 10.37
CA ARG A 547 15.59 25.56 8.95
C ARG A 547 14.64 24.62 8.19
N PRO A 548 13.95 25.10 7.13
CA PRO A 548 13.19 24.25 6.23
C PRO A 548 14.03 23.11 5.66
N PHE A 549 13.38 21.97 5.37
CA PHE A 549 13.99 20.89 4.61
C PHE A 549 14.39 21.38 3.21
N THR A 550 15.57 21.03 2.71
CA THR A 550 15.96 21.40 1.33
C THR A 550 16.68 20.26 0.61
N TYR A 551 16.61 20.31 -0.71
CA TYR A 551 17.44 19.48 -1.59
C TYR A 551 18.62 20.31 -2.09
N LYS A 552 19.80 19.71 -2.20
CA LYS A 552 20.96 20.35 -2.86
C LYS A 552 20.82 20.31 -4.38
N ARG A 553 20.23 19.24 -4.93
CA ARG A 553 19.98 19.00 -6.36
C ARG A 553 18.84 18.01 -6.56
N CYS A 554 18.26 17.99 -7.76
CA CYS A 554 17.31 16.96 -8.17
C CYS A 554 18.01 15.64 -8.49
N LEU A 555 17.79 14.62 -7.67
CA LEU A 555 18.27 13.25 -7.88
C LEU A 555 17.09 12.29 -7.95
N PRO A 556 17.10 11.29 -8.87
CA PRO A 556 16.03 10.31 -9.00
C PRO A 556 16.13 9.16 -7.97
N TYR A 557 16.86 9.37 -6.87
CA TYR A 557 17.08 8.39 -5.81
C TYR A 557 17.32 9.08 -4.47
N LEU A 558 17.14 8.32 -3.39
CA LEU A 558 17.45 8.76 -2.04
C LEU A 558 18.95 8.94 -1.88
N ASP A 559 19.36 10.14 -1.53
CA ASP A 559 20.73 10.47 -1.12
C ASP A 559 20.64 11.34 0.13
N TRP A 560 21.06 10.77 1.26
CA TRP A 560 21.01 11.47 2.53
C TRP A 560 21.83 12.75 2.55
N ASP A 561 22.92 12.84 1.77
CA ASP A 561 23.74 14.05 1.71
C ASP A 561 23.15 15.12 0.79
N ASN A 562 22.25 14.73 -0.11
CA ASN A 562 21.46 15.64 -0.92
C ASN A 562 20.26 16.23 -0.16
N GLU A 563 19.67 15.46 0.75
CA GLU A 563 18.47 15.80 1.52
C GLU A 563 18.83 16.43 2.88
N ASP A 564 18.81 17.76 2.95
CA ASP A 564 19.21 18.52 4.14
C ASP A 564 18.03 18.77 5.09
N SER A 565 18.15 18.25 6.30
CA SER A 565 17.31 18.59 7.44
C SER A 565 18.18 18.80 8.67
N GLN A 566 17.90 19.86 9.43
CA GLN A 566 18.55 20.11 10.71
C GLN A 566 18.33 19.00 11.75
N PHE A 567 17.27 18.19 11.59
CA PHE A 567 16.93 17.10 12.50
C PHE A 567 17.59 15.76 12.12
N LYS A 568 18.29 15.69 10.98
CA LYS A 568 18.92 14.46 10.46
C LYS A 568 19.82 13.81 11.51
N THR A 569 20.72 14.58 12.12
CA THR A 569 21.65 14.05 13.14
C THR A 569 20.95 13.65 14.43
N GLN A 570 19.94 14.40 14.87
CA GLN A 570 19.17 14.09 16.07
C GLN A 570 18.39 12.77 15.93
N ILE A 571 17.80 12.53 14.75
CA ILE A 571 16.91 11.39 14.52
C ILE A 571 17.68 10.15 14.02
N ARG A 572 18.67 10.35 13.15
CA ARG A 572 19.38 9.25 12.47
C ARG A 572 20.84 9.07 12.94
N GLY A 573 21.36 9.97 13.77
CA GLY A 573 22.76 9.97 14.23
C GLY A 573 23.72 10.72 13.29
N ALA A 574 24.98 10.87 13.70
CA ALA A 574 25.99 11.70 13.03
C ALA A 574 26.44 11.18 11.65
N ASN A 575 26.17 9.91 11.31
CA ASN A 575 26.56 9.33 10.03
C ASN A 575 25.54 8.28 9.54
N PRO A 576 24.42 8.71 8.93
CA PRO A 576 23.42 7.77 8.43
C PRO A 576 23.92 6.93 7.25
N ALA A 577 24.92 7.42 6.50
CA ALA A 577 25.57 6.67 5.42
C ALA A 577 26.53 5.58 5.94
N ALA A 578 27.19 5.78 7.08
CA ALA A 578 27.95 4.71 7.75
C ALA A 578 27.04 3.61 8.34
N GLY A 579 25.73 3.84 8.43
CA GLY A 579 24.74 2.84 8.83
C GLY A 579 24.30 1.88 7.72
N VAL A 580 24.79 2.06 6.49
CA VAL A 580 24.66 1.06 5.41
C VAL A 580 25.57 -0.15 5.67
N GLY A 581 26.50 -0.05 6.63
CA GLY A 581 27.21 -1.19 7.20
C GLY A 581 26.35 -1.92 8.23
N HIS A 582 25.71 -3.02 7.82
CA HIS A 582 25.21 -4.11 8.69
C HIS A 582 24.68 -3.71 10.09
N HIS A 583 23.93 -2.61 10.23
CA HIS A 583 23.18 -2.38 11.46
C HIS A 583 21.96 -3.29 11.44
N ARG A 584 22.23 -4.50 11.94
CA ARG A 584 21.33 -5.60 12.25
C ARG A 584 19.89 -5.10 12.36
N LEU A 585 19.08 -5.44 11.36
CA LEU A 585 17.61 -5.37 11.36
C LEU A 585 16.98 -6.27 12.44
N LEU A 586 17.79 -6.73 13.39
CA LEU A 586 17.59 -7.85 14.27
C LEU A 586 18.26 -7.52 15.61
N THR A 587 17.46 -7.47 16.67
CA THR A 587 17.97 -7.59 18.05
C THR A 587 18.81 -8.86 18.22
N ALA A 588 19.74 -8.92 19.18
CA ALA A 588 20.52 -10.14 19.46
C ALA A 588 19.63 -11.38 19.72
N ALA A 589 18.40 -11.17 20.20
CA ALA A 589 17.39 -12.21 20.35
C ALA A 589 16.85 -12.72 18.99
N SER A 590 16.57 -11.81 18.06
CA SER A 590 16.11 -12.17 16.71
C SER A 590 17.22 -12.74 15.83
N GLU A 591 18.48 -12.38 16.05
CA GLU A 591 19.62 -13.03 15.39
C GLU A 591 19.87 -14.45 15.88
N ARG A 592 19.74 -14.71 17.19
CA ARG A 592 19.77 -16.08 17.72
C ARG A 592 18.60 -16.88 17.18
N ALA A 593 17.40 -16.30 17.11
CA ALA A 593 16.25 -16.95 16.50
C ALA A 593 16.49 -17.26 15.02
N ILE A 594 17.12 -16.36 14.27
CA ILE A 594 17.44 -16.53 12.84
C ILE A 594 18.58 -17.51 12.60
N ALA A 595 19.63 -17.52 13.44
CA ALA A 595 20.71 -18.50 13.33
C ALA A 595 20.23 -19.92 13.67
N THR A 596 19.36 -20.06 14.67
CA THR A 596 18.67 -21.32 14.99
C THR A 596 17.71 -21.72 13.87
N ARG A 597 17.01 -20.75 13.24
CA ARG A 597 16.13 -21.00 12.09
C ARG A 597 16.86 -21.32 10.81
N ARG A 598 18.03 -20.74 10.51
CA ARG A 598 18.87 -21.13 9.35
C ARG A 598 19.33 -22.58 9.47
N ARG A 599 19.64 -23.04 10.70
CA ARG A 599 19.90 -24.45 10.99
C ARG A 599 18.64 -25.33 10.85
N ALA A 600 17.46 -24.81 11.18
CA ALA A 600 16.19 -25.51 10.97
C ALA A 600 15.74 -25.52 9.49
N GLN A 601 16.01 -24.46 8.71
CA GLN A 601 15.67 -24.33 7.29
C GLN A 601 16.52 -25.26 6.41
N ALA A 602 17.78 -25.51 6.80
CA ALA A 602 18.60 -26.56 6.21
C ALA A 602 18.10 -27.99 6.53
N ALA A 603 17.19 -28.14 7.51
CA ALA A 603 16.56 -29.41 7.87
C ALA A 603 15.14 -29.59 7.29
N VAL A 604 14.59 -28.59 6.57
CA VAL A 604 13.30 -28.72 5.87
C VAL A 604 13.51 -29.38 4.50
N SER A 605 13.84 -30.66 4.52
CA SER A 605 13.67 -31.57 3.38
C SER A 605 13.08 -32.92 3.79
N ALA A 606 12.60 -33.04 5.03
CA ALA A 606 12.00 -34.28 5.55
C ALA A 606 10.54 -34.12 6.04
N GLU A 607 10.01 -32.91 6.16
CA GLU A 607 8.64 -32.65 6.65
C GLU A 607 7.67 -32.31 5.50
N LEU A 608 7.78 -33.05 4.39
CA LEU A 608 6.86 -33.01 3.25
C LEU A 608 5.76 -34.09 3.32
N ALA A 609 5.73 -34.89 4.39
CA ALA A 609 4.98 -36.14 4.41
C ALA A 609 3.48 -36.02 4.75
N GLU A 610 2.97 -34.91 5.26
CA GLU A 610 1.52 -34.72 5.47
C GLU A 610 1.07 -33.28 5.23
N ARG A 611 1.38 -32.72 4.05
CA ARG A 611 0.68 -31.50 3.63
C ARG A 611 -0.77 -31.87 3.27
N PRO A 612 -1.79 -31.18 3.79
CA PRO A 612 -3.16 -31.37 3.33
C PRO A 612 -3.21 -31.15 1.81
N ALA A 613 -4.15 -31.84 1.15
CA ALA A 613 -4.29 -31.80 -0.29
C ALA A 613 -4.39 -30.34 -0.78
N VAL A 614 -3.47 -29.96 -1.66
CA VAL A 614 -3.46 -28.64 -2.30
C VAL A 614 -4.57 -28.64 -3.34
N PHE A 615 -5.58 -27.78 -3.15
CA PHE A 615 -6.61 -27.61 -4.16
C PHE A 615 -5.99 -26.96 -5.40
N GLN A 616 -6.26 -27.56 -6.56
CA GLN A 616 -5.88 -27.02 -7.85
C GLN A 616 -7.05 -26.24 -8.44
N ALA A 617 -6.76 -25.07 -9.00
CA ALA A 617 -7.76 -24.31 -9.73
C ALA A 617 -8.01 -24.98 -11.09
N LYS A 618 -9.27 -25.08 -11.52
CA LYS A 618 -9.62 -25.69 -12.83
C LYS A 618 -8.90 -25.01 -14.00
N VAL A 619 -8.62 -23.71 -13.88
CA VAL A 619 -7.88 -22.95 -14.89
C VAL A 619 -6.45 -23.49 -15.12
N GLU A 620 -5.87 -24.24 -14.18
CA GLU A 620 -4.56 -24.86 -14.33
C GLU A 620 -4.52 -25.91 -15.45
N GLU A 621 -5.66 -26.53 -15.77
CA GLU A 621 -5.81 -27.47 -16.89
C GLU A 621 -5.57 -26.81 -18.26
N LYS A 622 -5.68 -25.47 -18.32
CA LYS A 622 -5.47 -24.68 -19.54
C LYS A 622 -4.06 -24.11 -19.66
N SER A 623 -3.22 -24.34 -18.65
CA SER A 623 -1.88 -23.77 -18.63
C SER A 623 -0.95 -24.49 -19.61
N VAL A 624 -0.04 -23.73 -20.22
CA VAL A 624 1.05 -24.29 -21.04
C VAL A 624 2.40 -23.80 -20.50
N PRO A 625 3.47 -24.59 -20.59
CA PRO A 625 4.79 -24.14 -20.17
C PRO A 625 5.20 -22.87 -20.89
N VAL A 626 5.90 -21.97 -20.19
CA VAL A 626 6.55 -20.84 -20.87
C VAL A 626 7.49 -21.40 -21.96
N PRO A 627 7.48 -20.83 -23.18
CA PRO A 627 8.36 -21.27 -24.26
C PRO A 627 9.82 -21.35 -23.82
N GLN A 628 10.51 -22.42 -24.23
CA GLN A 628 11.89 -22.69 -23.78
C GLN A 628 12.87 -21.60 -24.20
N ASP A 629 12.66 -20.96 -25.34
CA ASP A 629 13.42 -19.81 -25.80
C ASP A 629 13.21 -18.57 -24.93
N ILE A 630 12.05 -18.40 -24.30
CA ILE A 630 11.78 -17.32 -23.34
C ILE A 630 12.36 -17.66 -21.96
N LEU A 631 12.28 -18.92 -21.52
CA LEU A 631 12.91 -19.40 -20.28
C LEU A 631 14.45 -19.35 -20.35
N LYS A 632 15.01 -19.67 -21.52
CA LYS A 632 16.47 -19.71 -21.79
C LYS A 632 17.00 -18.43 -22.40
N ALA A 633 16.15 -17.54 -22.91
CA ALA A 633 16.57 -16.19 -23.21
C ALA A 633 17.29 -15.73 -21.95
N ASP A 634 18.47 -15.13 -22.13
CA ASP A 634 19.15 -14.41 -21.06
C ASP A 634 18.16 -13.36 -20.55
N VAL A 635 17.31 -13.73 -19.62
CA VAL A 635 16.48 -12.81 -18.86
C VAL A 635 17.39 -12.13 -17.83
N GLU A 636 18.64 -12.62 -17.66
CA GLU A 636 19.79 -11.80 -17.28
C GLU A 636 19.86 -10.52 -18.14
N LYS A 637 19.60 -10.51 -19.45
CA LYS A 637 19.56 -9.29 -20.30
C LYS A 637 18.27 -8.48 -20.17
N TRP A 638 17.22 -9.00 -19.56
CA TRP A 638 16.04 -8.18 -19.24
C TRP A 638 16.32 -7.24 -18.06
N PHE A 639 17.27 -7.59 -17.19
CA PHE A 639 17.65 -6.80 -16.02
C PHE A 639 19.17 -6.76 -15.78
N ALA A 640 20.00 -6.86 -16.83
CA ALA A 640 21.44 -7.09 -16.74
C ALA A 640 22.16 -5.99 -15.96
N PHE A 641 22.35 -6.21 -14.67
CA PHE A 641 23.26 -5.46 -13.83
C PHE A 641 24.10 -6.44 -13.01
N ASN A 642 25.23 -6.86 -13.60
CA ASN A 642 26.18 -7.83 -13.05
C ASN A 642 27.05 -7.30 -11.89
N ASN A 643 26.61 -6.29 -11.14
CA ASN A 643 27.40 -5.77 -10.02
C ASN A 643 26.60 -5.78 -8.72
N ALA A 644 26.90 -6.76 -7.86
CA ALA A 644 26.41 -6.83 -6.48
C ALA A 644 26.73 -5.55 -5.66
N GLU A 645 27.74 -4.78 -6.07
CA GLU A 645 28.10 -3.50 -5.45
C GLU A 645 27.05 -2.39 -5.68
N TYR A 646 26.25 -2.45 -6.75
CA TYR A 646 25.23 -1.41 -7.05
C TYR A 646 23.95 -1.53 -6.21
N TYR A 647 23.67 -2.71 -5.66
CA TYR A 647 22.44 -2.96 -4.89
C TYR A 647 22.56 -2.60 -3.40
N LEU A 648 23.80 -2.41 -2.92
CA LEU A 648 24.13 -2.14 -1.52
C LEU A 648 24.50 -0.67 -1.24
N ALA A 649 24.69 0.15 -2.28
CA ALA A 649 24.80 1.60 -2.18
C ALA A 649 23.41 2.25 -2.10
#